data_AF-A0A3A5ZE23-F1
#
_entry.id   AF-A0A3A5ZE23-F1
#
_cell.length_a   1.000
_cell.length_b   1.000
_cell.length_c   1.000
_cell.angle_alpha   90.00
_cell.angle_beta   90.00
_cell.angle_gamma   90.00
#
_symmetry.space_group_name_H-M   'P 1'
#
loop_
_entity.id
_entity.type
_entity.pdbx_description
1 polymer ?
#
loop_
_entity_poly.entity_id
_entity_poly.type
_entity_poly.pdbx_seq_one_letter_code
_entity_poly.pdbx_strand_id
1 'polypeptide(L)'
;MKRKIIWSFALLACLCCLPSAKTKAQTKNAAIIPGEVWKDTDGNPINAHGGGLLYHEGTYYWYGEYKKGETILPEWATWECYRTDVTGVSCYSSKDLLNWKFEGIVLPAVKDDEKHDLHPSKVLERPKVIYNEKTKKFVMWAHVESADYSKACAGVAVSDSPTGTFTYVGSFRPNGAMSRDQTVFVDDNGKAYQFYSSENNATLYISELTDDYLKPTGRYTRNFVKQSREAPAVFKYNGKYYMLSSGCTGWDPNVAELAVADSIMGQWTTIGNPCTGPDADKTFYAQSTYVQQVYGKGNAYIAMFDRWKKKNLEDSRYVWLPLEFGKDGTIAIPWRDSWDPRTQWEGQGDFSAGKGTFLLNGKPFVIKAAELHYPRIPKAYWDQRIKLCKALGMNTICLYVFWNSHESQPGVFDFTGQNDLAEFCRLCQQNDMYVILRPGPYVCAEWEMGGLPWWLLKKKDIRLRESDPYFMERVGIFEKAVAEQVAGMTIQNGGPIIMVQVENEYGSYGEDKGYVSQIRDIVRANYPGVALFQCDWASNFTKNGLHDLVWTMNFGTGANIDQQFAPLKKLRPDSPLMCSEFWSGWFDKWGANHETRPAADMIAGIDEMLSKGISFSLYMTHGGTNWGHWAGANSPGFAPDVTSYDYDAPISESGQTTPKYWELRKALSKYMNGEKQAKVPALIKPIRIPSFQFTEMAPLFDNLPAAKKDRNIRTMEEYNQGFGSILYRTTLPEMKTPSLLTVNDAHDYAQVFLDGKYIGKLDRRNGEKQLEFPACPKGARLDILVEAMGRINFGRAIKDFKGITQSVELTVDIDGRPFTCNLKDWEVYNLEDTYDFYKNMKFQPIGSLKDELGQRIPGCYRATFKVNKPSDTFLNFETWGKGLVYVNGHAMGRIWEIGPQQTLYIPGCWLKKGENEVIVFDIIGPKEVKSEGLSEPLLDQLLVTKPLTHRNEGENLDLSGEQPVLSGSFNPGNGWQERKFDQPVTGRYVCLEALSAQDGKDLACIAEMYLLDENGERLSREPWIVNYADSEDVSHVNCSADKIFDLQESTYWSTTKDTPYPHSVVIDLGSTRTLTGIQYLPRMESEVPGGIKDFKVYVKSKAFNY
;
A
#
# COMPACT_ATOMS: atom_id res chain seq x y z
N MET A 1 34.86 32.19 52.35
CA MET A 1 33.55 32.39 51.70
C MET A 1 32.78 31.08 51.73
N LYS A 2 31.55 31.14 52.28
CA LYS A 2 30.32 30.32 52.08
C LYS A 2 30.43 29.03 51.22
N ARG A 3 29.83 27.87 51.53
CA ARG A 3 28.86 27.39 52.54
C ARG A 3 28.91 25.84 52.55
N LYS A 4 28.63 25.24 53.71
CA LYS A 4 28.52 23.79 54.00
C LYS A 4 27.19 23.18 53.49
N ILE A 5 27.21 21.91 53.07
CA ILE A 5 26.05 20.99 53.04
C ILE A 5 26.57 19.57 53.30
N ILE A 6 26.31 18.99 54.49
CA ILE A 6 26.11 17.54 54.70
C ILE A 6 25.07 17.36 55.83
N TRP A 7 24.23 16.36 55.61
CA TRP A 7 22.99 16.00 56.29
C TRP A 7 23.19 15.30 57.65
N SER A 8 22.22 15.46 58.55
CA SER A 8 21.63 14.40 59.40
C SER A 8 20.50 14.99 60.26
N PHE A 9 19.29 14.47 60.15
CA PHE A 9 18.21 14.71 61.11
C PHE A 9 17.43 13.42 61.34
N ALA A 10 17.28 13.05 62.62
CA ALA A 10 16.39 12.02 63.10
C ALA A 10 15.59 12.56 64.30
N LEU A 11 14.31 12.19 64.32
CA LEU A 11 13.30 12.26 65.39
C LEU A 11 12.77 13.64 65.83
N LEU A 12 11.47 13.85 65.57
CA LEU A 12 10.46 13.75 66.64
C LEU A 12 9.06 13.48 66.06
N ALA A 13 8.39 12.47 66.61
CA ALA A 13 7.01 12.11 66.34
C ALA A 13 6.07 12.95 67.21
N CYS A 14 5.00 13.50 66.62
CA CYS A 14 3.78 13.87 67.33
C CYS A 14 2.57 13.69 66.41
N LEU A 15 1.60 12.93 66.93
CA LEU A 15 0.35 12.54 66.32
C LEU A 15 -0.49 13.75 65.88
N CYS A 16 -1.08 13.66 64.69
CA CYS A 16 -2.40 14.19 64.40
C CYS A 16 -3.21 13.09 63.71
N CYS A 17 -4.10 12.46 64.47
CA CYS A 17 -5.11 11.53 63.96
C CYS A 17 -6.09 12.30 63.08
N LEU A 18 -5.93 12.20 61.76
CA LEU A 18 -7.01 12.47 60.81
C LEU A 18 -7.84 11.17 60.68
N PRO A 19 -9.18 11.22 60.73
CA PRO A 19 -9.98 10.03 60.52
C PRO A 19 -9.74 9.52 59.11
N SER A 20 -9.28 8.27 59.00
CA SER A 20 -9.26 7.51 57.75
C SER A 20 -10.67 7.52 57.18
N ALA A 21 -10.87 8.27 56.09
CA ALA A 21 -12.06 8.15 55.28
C ALA A 21 -12.13 6.71 54.80
N LYS A 22 -13.06 5.93 55.36
CA LYS A 22 -13.42 4.63 54.82
C LYS A 22 -13.76 4.84 53.35
N THR A 23 -12.88 4.43 52.45
CA THR A 23 -13.17 4.29 51.03
C THR A 23 -14.35 3.34 50.92
N LYS A 24 -15.53 3.87 50.57
CA LYS A 24 -16.67 3.04 50.18
C LYS A 24 -16.21 2.14 49.03
N ALA A 25 -16.41 0.83 49.16
CA ALA A 25 -16.16 -0.09 48.05
C ALA A 25 -17.05 0.31 46.87
N GLN A 26 -16.46 0.54 45.70
CA GLN A 26 -17.20 0.84 44.48
C GLN A 26 -18.06 -0.36 44.07
N THR A 27 -19.31 -0.11 43.73
CA THR A 27 -20.20 -1.13 43.17
C THR A 27 -19.71 -1.49 41.77
N LYS A 28 -19.62 -2.79 41.46
CA LYS A 28 -19.31 -3.30 40.12
C LYS A 28 -20.45 -4.16 39.61
N ASN A 29 -20.96 -3.84 38.44
CA ASN A 29 -21.96 -4.66 37.75
C ASN A 29 -21.25 -5.82 37.03
N ALA A 30 -21.87 -7.01 37.08
CA ALA A 30 -21.34 -8.20 36.41
C ALA A 30 -21.81 -8.31 34.96
N ALA A 31 -23.02 -7.83 34.67
CA ALA A 31 -23.66 -7.86 33.36
C ALA A 31 -24.76 -6.78 33.29
N ILE A 32 -25.21 -6.47 32.08
CA ILE A 32 -26.44 -5.72 31.81
C ILE A 32 -27.60 -6.72 31.93
N ILE A 33 -28.59 -6.39 32.77
CA ILE A 33 -29.86 -7.11 32.89
C ILE A 33 -30.95 -6.15 32.37
N PRO A 34 -31.39 -6.29 31.11
CA PRO A 34 -32.29 -5.32 30.50
C PRO A 34 -33.61 -5.15 31.26
N GLY A 35 -33.95 -3.91 31.61
CA GLY A 35 -35.18 -3.57 32.33
C GLY A 35 -35.09 -3.62 33.86
N GLU A 36 -33.96 -4.04 34.45
CA GLU A 36 -33.72 -4.01 35.89
C GLU A 36 -33.03 -2.71 36.37
N VAL A 37 -32.96 -2.50 37.69
CA VAL A 37 -32.26 -1.35 38.28
C VAL A 37 -30.75 -1.45 37.98
N TRP A 38 -30.24 -0.55 37.15
CA TRP A 38 -28.81 -0.42 36.88
C TRP A 38 -28.17 0.61 37.81
N LYS A 39 -27.21 0.19 38.63
CA LYS A 39 -26.53 1.05 39.59
C LYS A 39 -25.22 1.61 39.05
N ASP A 40 -24.94 2.85 39.40
CA ASP A 40 -23.64 3.51 39.19
C ASP A 40 -22.57 2.96 40.16
N THR A 41 -21.32 3.41 40.00
CA THR A 41 -20.20 2.95 40.85
C THR A 41 -20.34 3.33 42.32
N ASP A 42 -21.18 4.32 42.65
CA ASP A 42 -21.47 4.76 44.02
C ASP A 42 -22.66 4.01 44.64
N GLY A 43 -23.33 3.15 43.85
CA GLY A 43 -24.45 2.30 44.25
C GLY A 43 -25.83 2.94 44.08
N ASN A 44 -25.92 4.11 43.45
CA ASN A 44 -27.19 4.78 43.16
C ASN A 44 -27.78 4.29 41.83
N PRO A 45 -29.12 4.25 41.66
CA PRO A 45 -29.72 4.02 40.35
C PRO A 45 -29.26 5.06 39.33
N ILE A 46 -28.88 4.61 38.14
CA ILE A 46 -28.52 5.49 37.02
C ILE A 46 -29.77 6.22 36.52
N ASN A 47 -29.66 7.53 36.33
CA ASN A 47 -30.75 8.41 35.91
C ASN A 47 -30.28 9.29 34.75
N ALA A 48 -30.48 8.80 33.53
CA ALA A 48 -30.01 9.35 32.26
C ALA A 48 -30.96 8.95 31.11
N HIS A 49 -32.25 9.29 31.26
CA HIS A 49 -33.31 8.88 30.34
C HIS A 49 -33.31 9.65 29.02
N GLY A 50 -33.86 9.06 27.95
CA GLY A 50 -33.81 9.68 26.63
C GLY A 50 -32.38 9.90 26.14
N GLY A 51 -31.41 9.23 26.77
CA GLY A 51 -30.01 9.61 26.70
C GLY A 51 -29.29 9.16 25.43
N GLY A 52 -28.07 9.67 25.25
CA GLY A 52 -27.15 9.25 24.20
C GLY A 52 -25.73 9.12 24.73
N LEU A 53 -24.89 8.47 23.94
CA LEU A 53 -23.50 8.21 24.26
C LEU A 53 -22.57 9.01 23.35
N LEU A 54 -21.49 9.52 23.94
CA LEU A 54 -20.34 10.08 23.24
C LEU A 54 -19.11 9.27 23.64
N TYR A 55 -18.34 8.78 22.66
CA TYR A 55 -17.00 8.26 22.93
C TYR A 55 -15.97 9.33 22.62
N HIS A 56 -15.10 9.61 23.60
CA HIS A 56 -14.02 10.58 23.45
C HIS A 56 -12.82 10.13 24.29
N GLU A 57 -11.64 10.08 23.65
CA GLU A 57 -10.36 9.76 24.29
C GLU A 57 -10.38 8.49 25.18
N GLY A 58 -10.95 7.39 24.69
CA GLY A 58 -10.95 6.12 25.43
C GLY A 58 -12.04 5.98 26.49
N THR A 59 -12.96 6.96 26.58
CA THR A 59 -14.04 6.97 27.59
C THR A 59 -15.39 7.22 26.92
N TYR A 60 -16.41 6.49 27.37
CA TYR A 60 -17.80 6.73 27.02
C TYR A 60 -18.45 7.67 28.02
N TYR A 61 -19.22 8.63 27.52
CA TYR A 61 -19.98 9.60 28.30
C TYR A 61 -21.47 9.46 27.98
N TRP A 62 -22.27 9.16 28.99
CA TRP A 62 -23.72 8.99 28.88
C TRP A 62 -24.44 10.22 29.41
N TYR A 63 -25.05 10.95 28.48
CA TYR A 63 -25.88 12.12 28.78
C TYR A 63 -27.34 11.75 28.70
N GLY A 64 -28.13 12.17 29.68
CA GLY A 64 -29.56 11.91 29.68
C GLY A 64 -30.33 12.84 30.60
N GLU A 65 -31.65 12.80 30.47
CA GLU A 65 -32.56 13.53 31.34
C GLU A 65 -32.42 13.02 32.77
N TYR A 66 -32.18 13.93 33.70
CA TYR A 66 -32.19 13.62 35.12
C TYR A 66 -33.61 13.82 35.67
N LYS A 67 -34.40 12.75 35.67
CA LYS A 67 -35.80 12.74 36.13
C LYS A 67 -35.84 12.55 37.64
N LYS A 68 -36.15 13.60 38.41
CA LYS A 68 -36.23 13.52 39.87
C LYS A 68 -37.45 14.25 40.39
N GLY A 69 -38.17 13.63 41.32
CA GLY A 69 -39.36 14.20 41.94
C GLY A 69 -40.68 13.58 41.47
N GLU A 70 -41.79 14.18 41.88
CA GLU A 70 -43.13 13.65 41.61
C GLU A 70 -43.44 13.68 40.10
N THR A 71 -43.93 12.55 39.58
CA THR A 71 -44.45 12.47 38.22
C THR A 71 -45.90 12.89 38.21
N ILE A 72 -46.21 13.94 37.46
CA ILE A 72 -47.56 14.51 37.37
C ILE A 72 -48.13 14.33 35.97
N LEU A 73 -49.46 14.18 35.89
CA LEU A 73 -50.21 14.44 34.67
C LEU A 73 -50.81 15.86 34.81
N PRO A 74 -50.38 16.84 33.99
CA PRO A 74 -50.89 18.19 34.11
C PRO A 74 -52.42 18.23 33.93
N GLU A 75 -53.13 19.03 34.73
CA GLU A 75 -54.61 19.10 34.68
C GLU A 75 -55.16 19.52 33.31
N TRP A 76 -54.37 20.30 32.55
CA TRP A 76 -54.75 20.75 31.20
C TRP A 76 -54.56 19.68 30.12
N ALA A 77 -53.83 18.60 30.40
CA ALA A 77 -53.44 17.63 29.39
C ALA A 77 -54.63 16.77 28.93
N THR A 78 -54.94 16.82 27.64
CA THR A 78 -56.00 15.99 27.00
C THR A 78 -55.49 14.64 26.51
N TRP A 79 -54.21 14.35 26.74
CA TRP A 79 -53.50 13.12 26.38
C TRP A 79 -52.53 12.77 27.52
N GLU A 80 -51.95 11.58 27.50
CA GLU A 80 -51.05 11.12 28.57
C GLU A 80 -49.70 11.88 28.55
N CYS A 81 -49.67 13.15 28.97
CA CYS A 81 -48.47 13.98 29.03
C CYS A 81 -47.80 13.90 30.41
N TYR A 82 -47.50 12.69 30.88
CA TYR A 82 -46.81 12.52 32.17
C TYR A 82 -45.42 13.16 32.15
N ARG A 83 -45.10 13.95 33.18
CA ARG A 83 -43.80 14.65 33.28
C ARG A 83 -43.34 14.84 34.72
N THR A 84 -42.06 15.12 34.88
CA THR A 84 -41.46 15.63 36.13
C THR A 84 -40.91 17.03 35.88
N ASP A 85 -40.64 17.76 36.95
CA ASP A 85 -39.90 19.02 36.85
C ASP A 85 -38.52 18.80 36.17
N VAL A 86 -38.11 19.79 35.39
CA VAL A 86 -36.75 19.83 34.81
C VAL A 86 -35.75 19.99 35.95
N THR A 87 -34.90 18.98 36.15
CA THR A 87 -33.75 19.06 37.07
C THR A 87 -32.45 19.36 36.32
N GLY A 88 -32.33 18.87 35.09
CA GLY A 88 -31.19 19.08 34.20
C GLY A 88 -30.80 17.83 33.42
N VAL A 89 -29.61 17.87 32.83
CA VAL A 89 -28.99 16.75 32.11
C VAL A 89 -27.86 16.16 32.96
N SER A 90 -27.95 14.86 33.26
CA SER A 90 -26.89 14.11 33.94
C SER A 90 -25.80 13.68 32.96
N CYS A 91 -24.58 13.46 33.47
CA CYS A 91 -23.50 12.81 32.76
C CYS A 91 -22.93 11.66 33.60
N TYR A 92 -22.72 10.51 32.96
CA TYR A 92 -21.97 9.40 33.52
C TYR A 92 -20.79 9.04 32.62
N SER A 93 -19.68 8.57 33.19
CA SER A 93 -18.51 8.10 32.44
C SER A 93 -18.26 6.61 32.62
N SER A 94 -17.81 5.92 31.57
CA SER A 94 -17.44 4.51 31.63
C SER A 94 -16.34 4.16 30.62
N LYS A 95 -15.49 3.19 30.96
CA LYS A 95 -14.52 2.60 30.03
C LYS A 95 -15.00 1.29 29.42
N ASP A 96 -16.04 0.69 29.96
CA ASP A 96 -16.45 -0.68 29.67
C ASP A 96 -17.94 -0.83 29.34
N LEU A 97 -18.66 0.30 29.20
CA LEU A 97 -20.10 0.38 28.92
C LEU A 97 -21.01 -0.28 29.99
N LEU A 98 -20.42 -0.75 31.09
CA LEU A 98 -21.11 -1.52 32.13
C LEU A 98 -21.08 -0.81 33.50
N ASN A 99 -19.92 -0.27 33.85
CA ASN A 99 -19.67 0.38 35.13
C ASN A 99 -19.60 1.88 34.90
N TRP A 100 -20.65 2.57 35.34
CA TRP A 100 -20.87 4.00 35.09
C TRP A 100 -20.58 4.82 36.34
N LYS A 101 -19.67 5.78 36.24
CA LYS A 101 -19.39 6.77 37.29
C LYS A 101 -20.25 7.99 37.05
N PHE A 102 -20.96 8.47 38.06
CA PHE A 102 -21.71 9.72 37.98
C PHE A 102 -20.75 10.91 37.97
N GLU A 103 -20.78 11.73 36.92
CA GLU A 103 -19.93 12.92 36.79
C GLU A 103 -20.66 14.20 37.21
N GLY A 104 -21.99 14.15 37.35
CA GLY A 104 -22.81 15.25 37.85
C GLY A 104 -23.92 15.66 36.88
N ILE A 105 -24.62 16.75 37.24
CA ILE A 105 -25.58 17.42 36.36
C ILE A 105 -24.82 18.46 35.53
N VAL A 106 -24.60 18.14 34.26
CA VAL A 106 -23.77 18.96 33.36
C VAL A 106 -24.54 20.12 32.75
N LEU A 107 -25.87 20.06 32.68
CA LEU A 107 -26.73 21.20 32.31
C LEU A 107 -27.86 21.33 33.35
N PRO A 108 -27.67 22.14 34.40
CA PRO A 108 -28.65 22.26 35.49
C PRO A 108 -29.88 23.10 35.09
N ALA A 109 -30.99 22.87 35.78
CA ALA A 109 -32.18 23.71 35.67
C ALA A 109 -31.94 25.14 36.16
N VAL A 110 -32.66 26.10 35.54
CA VAL A 110 -32.61 27.53 35.91
C VAL A 110 -33.86 27.87 36.71
N LYS A 111 -33.73 27.90 38.03
CA LYS A 111 -34.88 27.99 38.95
C LYS A 111 -35.46 29.40 39.10
N ASP A 112 -34.63 30.42 38.89
CA ASP A 112 -34.99 31.80 39.23
C ASP A 112 -35.61 32.59 38.05
N ASP A 113 -35.82 31.93 36.90
CA ASP A 113 -36.42 32.53 35.70
C ASP A 113 -37.47 31.61 35.07
N GLU A 114 -38.76 31.85 35.38
CA GLU A 114 -39.90 31.09 34.84
C GLU A 114 -40.03 31.13 33.31
N LYS A 115 -39.39 32.10 32.65
CA LYS A 115 -39.39 32.22 31.18
C LYS A 115 -38.25 31.41 30.55
N HIS A 116 -37.26 30.98 31.32
CA HIS A 116 -36.15 30.20 30.82
C HIS A 116 -36.60 28.80 30.38
N ASP A 117 -35.99 28.27 29.33
CA ASP A 117 -36.34 26.97 28.74
C ASP A 117 -36.00 25.78 29.64
N LEU A 118 -35.07 26.00 30.55
CA LEU A 118 -34.62 25.03 31.55
C LEU A 118 -35.24 25.27 32.93
N HIS A 119 -36.32 26.05 33.02
CA HIS A 119 -37.03 26.23 34.28
C HIS A 119 -37.74 24.92 34.69
N PRO A 120 -37.82 24.58 35.99
CA PRO A 120 -38.44 23.34 36.48
C PRO A 120 -39.82 23.03 35.89
N SER A 121 -40.67 24.04 35.66
CA SER A 121 -42.01 23.85 35.09
C SER A 121 -42.08 23.57 33.58
N LYS A 122 -40.94 23.60 32.86
CA LYS A 122 -40.85 23.33 31.42
C LYS A 122 -40.62 21.83 31.17
N VAL A 123 -40.33 21.47 29.92
CA VAL A 123 -39.95 20.11 29.55
C VAL A 123 -38.65 20.14 28.74
N LEU A 124 -37.73 19.25 29.11
CA LEU A 124 -36.44 19.04 28.45
C LEU A 124 -36.29 17.55 28.20
N GLU A 125 -36.14 17.16 26.94
CA GLU A 125 -36.16 15.76 26.53
C GLU A 125 -35.03 15.41 25.56
N ARG A 126 -34.59 14.16 25.60
CA ARG A 126 -33.60 13.56 24.70
C ARG A 126 -32.34 14.39 24.42
N PRO A 127 -31.57 14.75 25.45
CA PRO A 127 -30.28 15.40 25.24
C PRO A 127 -29.31 14.45 24.54
N LYS A 128 -28.59 14.97 23.54
CA LYS A 128 -27.53 14.27 22.80
C LYS A 128 -26.34 15.20 22.66
N VAL A 129 -25.12 14.68 22.88
CA VAL A 129 -23.88 15.46 22.82
C VAL A 129 -23.00 14.91 21.72
N ILE A 130 -22.47 15.82 20.88
CA ILE A 130 -21.50 15.52 19.82
C ILE A 130 -20.25 16.38 20.00
N TYR A 131 -19.09 15.85 19.62
CA TYR A 131 -17.82 16.59 19.65
C TYR A 131 -17.55 17.23 18.30
N ASN A 132 -17.15 18.50 18.31
CA ASN A 132 -16.76 19.23 17.12
C ASN A 132 -15.23 19.32 17.03
N GLU A 133 -14.64 18.59 16.09
CA GLU A 133 -13.19 18.55 15.89
C GLU A 133 -12.57 19.89 15.48
N LYS A 134 -13.33 20.77 14.82
CA LYS A 134 -12.85 22.08 14.37
C LYS A 134 -12.79 23.07 15.53
N THR A 135 -13.86 23.14 16.32
CA THR A 135 -13.99 24.10 17.43
C THR A 135 -13.45 23.57 18.75
N LYS A 136 -13.21 22.26 18.83
CA LYS A 136 -12.80 21.53 20.04
C LYS A 136 -13.83 21.63 21.18
N LYS A 137 -15.11 21.83 20.82
CA LYS A 137 -16.22 21.95 21.77
C LYS A 137 -17.11 20.71 21.77
N PHE A 138 -17.77 20.48 22.90
CA PHE A 138 -18.87 19.53 23.06
C PHE A 138 -20.19 20.28 22.89
N VAL A 139 -21.03 19.83 21.97
CA VAL A 139 -22.29 20.50 21.61
C VAL A 139 -23.45 19.58 21.95
N MET A 140 -24.32 20.06 22.83
CA MET A 140 -25.54 19.37 23.26
C MET A 140 -26.74 19.91 22.49
N TRP A 141 -27.56 19.00 21.97
CA TRP A 141 -28.88 19.28 21.42
C TRP A 141 -29.93 18.55 22.26
N ALA A 142 -31.04 19.20 22.56
CA ALA A 142 -32.17 18.61 23.29
C ALA A 142 -33.51 19.12 22.75
N HIS A 143 -34.58 18.35 22.90
CA HIS A 143 -35.93 18.88 22.72
C HIS A 143 -36.29 19.77 23.93
N VAL A 144 -36.82 20.96 23.68
CA VAL A 144 -37.31 21.87 24.72
C VAL A 144 -38.72 22.34 24.42
N GLU A 145 -39.52 22.40 25.47
CA GLU A 145 -40.95 22.54 25.36
C GLU A 145 -41.53 23.38 26.52
N SER A 146 -42.58 24.14 26.23
CA SER A 146 -43.25 25.01 27.19
C SER A 146 -44.17 24.21 28.12
N ALA A 147 -44.62 24.84 29.20
CA ALA A 147 -45.44 24.18 30.21
C ALA A 147 -46.78 23.65 29.67
N ASP A 148 -47.27 24.18 28.55
CA ASP A 148 -48.49 23.79 27.80
C ASP A 148 -48.21 22.95 26.54
N TYR A 149 -46.94 22.57 26.32
CA TYR A 149 -46.50 21.71 25.21
C TYR A 149 -46.68 22.29 23.78
N SER A 150 -46.64 23.62 23.64
CA SER A 150 -46.89 24.33 22.37
C SER A 150 -45.64 24.87 21.65
N LYS A 151 -44.48 24.96 22.33
CA LYS A 151 -43.22 25.53 21.85
C LYS A 151 -42.53 24.65 20.80
N ALA A 152 -42.36 23.37 21.04
CA ALA A 152 -41.76 22.39 20.12
C ALA A 152 -40.42 22.83 19.49
N CYS A 153 -39.43 23.19 20.33
CA CYS A 153 -38.13 23.69 19.88
C CYS A 153 -36.98 22.69 20.13
N ALA A 154 -35.85 22.94 19.49
CA ALA A 154 -34.56 22.36 19.84
C ALA A 154 -33.76 23.37 20.67
N GLY A 155 -33.25 22.94 21.83
CA GLY A 155 -32.31 23.68 22.67
C GLY A 155 -30.88 23.26 22.40
N VAL A 156 -29.95 24.22 22.44
CA VAL A 156 -28.52 24.00 22.19
C VAL A 156 -27.69 24.49 23.37
N ALA A 157 -26.68 23.71 23.78
CA ALA A 157 -25.71 24.08 24.81
C ALA A 157 -24.29 23.65 24.43
N VAL A 158 -23.26 24.30 24.98
CA VAL A 158 -21.84 24.04 24.64
C VAL A 158 -20.96 23.89 25.86
N SER A 159 -19.90 23.07 25.78
CA SER A 159 -18.86 22.96 26.81
C SER A 159 -17.47 22.75 26.22
N ASP A 160 -16.45 23.09 27.01
CA ASP A 160 -15.03 22.82 26.75
C ASP A 160 -14.59 21.41 27.20
N SER A 161 -15.45 20.71 27.95
CA SER A 161 -15.14 19.42 28.55
C SER A 161 -16.37 18.51 28.47
N PRO A 162 -16.19 17.18 28.31
CA PRO A 162 -17.31 16.25 28.27
C PRO A 162 -18.04 16.18 29.63
N THR A 163 -17.37 16.47 30.75
CA THR A 163 -17.97 16.44 32.10
C THR A 163 -18.14 17.84 32.70
N GLY A 164 -17.72 18.89 31.99
CA GLY A 164 -17.87 20.27 32.42
C GLY A 164 -19.31 20.75 32.37
N THR A 165 -19.61 21.85 33.07
CA THR A 165 -20.92 22.51 32.95
C THR A 165 -21.11 23.04 31.53
N PHE A 166 -22.25 22.73 30.92
CA PHE A 166 -22.65 23.22 29.61
C PHE A 166 -23.29 24.60 29.75
N THR A 167 -22.89 25.52 28.87
CA THR A 167 -23.48 26.84 28.73
C THR A 167 -24.65 26.76 27.76
N TYR A 168 -25.86 27.07 28.22
CA TYR A 168 -27.04 27.09 27.37
C TYR A 168 -26.98 28.26 26.39
N VAL A 169 -27.09 27.97 25.09
CA VAL A 169 -27.02 28.97 24.01
C VAL A 169 -28.41 29.53 23.70
N GLY A 170 -29.44 28.69 23.79
CA GLY A 170 -30.83 29.06 23.52
C GLY A 170 -31.61 27.95 22.82
N SER A 171 -32.82 28.28 22.36
CA SER A 171 -33.65 27.36 21.56
C SER A 171 -34.32 28.01 20.37
N PHE A 172 -34.65 27.17 19.38
CA PHE A 172 -35.33 27.59 18.16
C PHE A 172 -36.06 26.41 17.51
N ARG A 173 -36.97 26.72 16.57
CA ARG A 173 -37.57 25.73 15.65
C ARG A 173 -36.63 25.52 14.46
N PRO A 174 -35.97 24.35 14.33
CA PRO A 174 -35.01 24.13 13.25
C PRO A 174 -35.71 24.24 11.89
N ASN A 175 -35.17 25.09 11.01
CA ASN A 175 -35.77 25.42 9.71
C ASN A 175 -37.23 25.89 9.79
N GLY A 176 -37.62 26.53 10.90
CA GLY A 176 -38.99 26.98 11.16
C GLY A 176 -39.99 25.85 11.47
N ALA A 177 -39.52 24.60 11.57
CA ALA A 177 -40.36 23.42 11.82
C ALA A 177 -40.37 23.03 13.30
N MET A 178 -41.43 22.35 13.74
CA MET A 178 -41.50 21.75 15.09
C MET A 178 -40.34 20.76 15.26
N SER A 179 -39.70 20.75 16.42
CA SER A 179 -38.70 19.76 16.81
C SER A 179 -39.10 19.15 18.13
N ARG A 180 -39.51 17.88 18.10
CA ARG A 180 -39.75 17.05 19.28
C ARG A 180 -38.69 15.96 19.39
N ASP A 181 -39.09 14.74 19.74
CA ASP A 181 -38.25 13.54 19.77
C ASP A 181 -37.12 13.59 18.74
N GLN A 182 -35.87 13.63 19.23
CA GLN A 182 -34.72 13.94 18.40
C GLN A 182 -33.45 13.16 18.73
N THR A 183 -32.54 13.13 17.76
CA THR A 183 -31.14 12.77 17.93
C THR A 183 -30.24 13.62 17.02
N VAL A 184 -28.92 13.56 17.24
CA VAL A 184 -27.90 14.13 16.35
C VAL A 184 -26.92 13.05 15.91
N PHE A 185 -26.33 13.21 14.73
CA PHE A 185 -25.35 12.29 14.16
C PHE A 185 -24.24 13.06 13.44
N VAL A 186 -22.99 12.66 13.64
CA VAL A 186 -21.82 13.19 12.91
C VAL A 186 -21.33 12.12 11.95
N ASP A 187 -21.25 12.45 10.66
CA ASP A 187 -20.77 11.56 9.60
C ASP A 187 -19.24 11.59 9.48
N ASP A 188 -18.66 10.62 8.78
CA ASP A 188 -17.20 10.43 8.68
C ASP A 188 -16.47 11.62 8.04
N ASN A 189 -17.20 12.45 7.29
CA ASN A 189 -16.69 13.70 6.69
C ASN A 189 -16.71 14.90 7.66
N GLY A 190 -17.13 14.70 8.91
CA GLY A 190 -17.25 15.75 9.92
C GLY A 190 -18.50 16.64 9.78
N LYS A 191 -19.48 16.29 8.94
CA LYS A 191 -20.78 16.97 8.91
C LYS A 191 -21.71 16.42 9.98
N ALA A 192 -22.46 17.32 10.63
CA ALA A 192 -23.44 16.94 11.64
C ALA A 192 -24.87 17.15 11.14
N TYR A 193 -25.78 16.32 11.63
CA TYR A 193 -27.19 16.33 11.26
C TYR A 193 -28.08 16.16 12.49
N GLN A 194 -29.21 16.86 12.51
CA GLN A 194 -30.26 16.70 13.51
C GLN A 194 -31.45 15.94 12.89
N PHE A 195 -31.90 14.90 13.57
CA PHE A 195 -33.07 14.09 13.22
C PHE A 195 -34.15 14.37 14.25
N TYR A 196 -35.35 14.75 13.83
CA TYR A 196 -36.40 15.15 14.78
C TYR A 196 -37.81 14.95 14.24
N SER A 197 -38.73 14.63 15.16
CA SER A 197 -40.15 14.53 14.88
C SER A 197 -40.76 15.92 14.70
N SER A 198 -41.54 16.10 13.65
CA SER A 198 -42.17 17.37 13.27
C SER A 198 -43.61 17.19 12.83
N GLU A 199 -44.31 18.30 12.53
CA GLU A 199 -45.69 18.29 12.04
C GLU A 199 -46.66 17.51 12.94
N ASN A 200 -46.65 17.78 14.25
CA ASN A 200 -47.40 17.00 15.24
C ASN A 200 -46.98 15.51 15.29
N ASN A 201 -45.66 15.29 15.20
CA ASN A 201 -45.00 14.00 15.11
C ASN A 201 -45.39 13.16 13.87
N ALA A 202 -46.14 13.73 12.92
CA ALA A 202 -46.57 13.01 11.72
C ALA A 202 -45.43 12.73 10.74
N THR A 203 -44.35 13.52 10.76
CA THR A 203 -43.25 13.47 9.78
C THR A 203 -41.90 13.65 10.48
N LEU A 204 -40.88 12.93 10.03
CA LEU A 204 -39.51 13.03 10.57
C LEU A 204 -38.64 13.91 9.68
N TYR A 205 -37.98 14.90 10.27
CA TYR A 205 -37.11 15.84 9.56
C TYR A 205 -35.65 15.49 9.81
N ILE A 206 -34.81 15.67 8.79
CA ILE A 206 -33.35 15.56 8.90
C ILE A 206 -32.75 16.88 8.42
N SER A 207 -32.04 17.58 9.30
CA SER A 207 -31.46 18.90 9.03
C SER A 207 -29.94 18.86 9.11
N GLU A 208 -29.26 19.34 8.07
CA GLU A 208 -27.80 19.52 8.08
C GLU A 208 -27.44 20.72 8.98
N LEU A 209 -26.45 20.55 9.85
CA LEU A 209 -25.99 21.57 10.80
C LEU A 209 -24.80 22.38 10.27
N THR A 210 -24.65 23.61 10.76
CA THR A 210 -23.52 24.51 10.47
C THR A 210 -22.20 23.91 10.95
N ASP A 211 -21.07 24.42 10.46
CA ASP A 211 -19.73 23.89 10.79
C ASP A 211 -19.37 23.92 12.29
N ASP A 212 -20.02 24.77 13.08
CA ASP A 212 -19.89 24.85 14.54
C ASP A 212 -20.90 23.93 15.28
N TYR A 213 -21.79 23.28 14.54
CA TYR A 213 -22.90 22.43 14.98
C TYR A 213 -23.98 23.15 15.82
N LEU A 214 -24.01 24.49 15.82
CA LEU A 214 -24.92 25.25 16.69
C LEU A 214 -26.27 25.57 16.06
N LYS A 215 -26.39 25.49 14.73
CA LYS A 215 -27.62 25.85 13.99
C LYS A 215 -27.83 24.96 12.77
N PRO A 216 -29.06 24.86 12.24
CA PRO A 216 -29.29 24.26 10.93
C PRO A 216 -28.79 25.17 9.81
N THR A 217 -28.33 24.59 8.71
CA THR A 217 -27.85 25.29 7.51
C THR A 217 -28.98 25.84 6.64
N GLY A 218 -30.23 25.42 6.86
CA GLY A 218 -31.34 25.63 5.93
C GLY A 218 -31.61 24.42 5.01
N ARG A 219 -30.67 23.47 4.90
CA ARG A 219 -30.84 22.25 4.11
C ARG A 219 -31.45 21.14 4.96
N TYR A 220 -32.61 20.62 4.56
CA TYR A 220 -33.30 19.55 5.27
C TYR A 220 -34.11 18.63 4.34
N THR A 221 -34.47 17.45 4.83
CA THR A 221 -35.41 16.52 4.17
C THR A 221 -36.59 16.18 5.07
N ARG A 222 -37.72 15.82 4.45
CA ARG A 222 -38.95 15.32 5.10
C ARG A 222 -39.06 13.83 4.81
N ASN A 223 -39.05 12.99 5.83
CA ASN A 223 -39.03 11.53 5.74
C ASN A 223 -40.21 10.94 6.52
N PHE A 224 -40.64 9.74 6.12
CA PHE A 224 -41.78 9.03 6.74
C PHE A 224 -43.03 9.92 6.88
N VAL A 225 -43.34 10.69 5.84
CA VAL A 225 -44.42 11.69 5.85
C VAL A 225 -45.76 11.05 6.20
N LYS A 226 -46.42 11.55 7.25
CA LYS A 226 -47.68 11.03 7.82
C LYS A 226 -47.63 9.61 8.35
N GLN A 227 -46.44 9.06 8.58
CA GLN A 227 -46.28 7.72 9.16
C GLN A 227 -46.16 7.74 10.69
N SER A 228 -46.12 8.94 11.29
CA SER A 228 -46.11 9.12 12.75
C SER A 228 -44.99 8.34 13.44
N ARG A 229 -43.75 8.59 13.02
CA ARG A 229 -42.53 7.98 13.57
C ARG A 229 -41.80 8.96 14.49
N GLU A 230 -41.28 8.46 15.59
CA GLU A 230 -40.55 9.22 16.60
C GLU A 230 -39.33 8.46 17.14
N ALA A 231 -38.68 9.03 18.17
CA ALA A 231 -37.55 8.42 18.85
C ALA A 231 -36.37 7.95 17.93
N PRO A 232 -35.89 8.78 16.99
CA PRO A 232 -34.88 8.34 16.02
C PRO A 232 -33.55 8.00 16.71
N ALA A 233 -32.98 6.86 16.33
CA ALA A 233 -31.64 6.44 16.71
C ALA A 233 -30.88 5.99 15.46
N VAL A 234 -29.79 6.70 15.13
CA VAL A 234 -29.12 6.63 13.83
C VAL A 234 -27.73 6.01 13.99
N PHE A 235 -27.35 5.13 13.07
CA PHE A 235 -26.01 4.56 12.97
C PHE A 235 -25.62 4.32 11.51
N LYS A 236 -24.32 4.14 11.26
CA LYS A 236 -23.79 3.84 9.93
C LYS A 236 -23.18 2.44 9.94
N TYR A 237 -23.49 1.62 8.96
CA TYR A 237 -22.96 0.28 8.83
C TYR A 237 -22.76 -0.08 7.35
N ASN A 238 -21.57 -0.60 7.01
CA ASN A 238 -21.20 -1.02 5.66
C ASN A 238 -21.52 0.03 4.57
N GLY A 239 -21.12 1.29 4.80
CA GLY A 239 -21.34 2.41 3.88
C GLY A 239 -22.78 2.93 3.79
N LYS A 240 -23.75 2.30 4.47
CA LYS A 240 -25.16 2.71 4.50
C LYS A 240 -25.54 3.30 5.86
N TYR A 241 -26.58 4.11 5.87
CA TYR A 241 -27.13 4.74 7.06
C TYR A 241 -28.41 4.03 7.48
N TYR A 242 -28.55 3.80 8.79
CA TYR A 242 -29.68 3.11 9.37
C TYR A 242 -30.32 3.97 10.46
N MET A 243 -31.65 3.89 10.58
CA MET A 243 -32.43 4.62 11.58
C MET A 243 -33.44 3.69 12.22
N LEU A 244 -33.29 3.49 13.52
CA LEU A 244 -34.30 2.87 14.36
C LEU A 244 -35.27 3.95 14.85
N SER A 245 -36.56 3.68 14.78
CA SER A 245 -37.61 4.61 15.25
C SER A 245 -38.74 3.84 15.93
N SER A 246 -39.58 4.55 16.68
CA SER A 246 -40.82 4.04 17.29
C SER A 246 -42.05 4.71 16.65
N GLY A 247 -43.23 4.09 16.76
CA GLY A 247 -44.49 4.72 16.37
C GLY A 247 -45.05 5.63 17.45
N CYS A 248 -45.81 6.66 17.08
CA CYS A 248 -46.46 7.57 18.03
C CYS A 248 -47.76 6.98 18.62
N THR A 249 -47.66 6.12 19.63
CA THR A 249 -48.83 5.50 20.33
C THR A 249 -48.99 6.01 21.77
N GLY A 250 -48.51 7.21 22.08
CA GLY A 250 -48.48 7.72 23.45
C GLY A 250 -47.49 6.90 24.30
N TRP A 251 -47.89 6.43 25.48
CA TRP A 251 -47.06 5.53 26.30
C TRP A 251 -47.31 4.05 26.04
N ASP A 252 -48.21 3.69 25.10
CA ASP A 252 -48.44 2.29 24.79
C ASP A 252 -47.27 1.73 23.97
N PRO A 253 -46.76 0.55 24.31
CA PRO A 253 -45.62 -0.05 23.63
C PRO A 253 -46.01 -0.46 22.20
N ASN A 254 -45.08 -0.30 21.26
CA ASN A 254 -45.30 -0.57 19.83
C ASN A 254 -44.08 -1.22 19.18
N VAL A 255 -44.22 -1.53 17.89
CA VAL A 255 -43.17 -2.13 17.06
C VAL A 255 -42.14 -1.07 16.65
N ALA A 256 -40.87 -1.29 17.02
CA ALA A 256 -39.74 -0.57 16.45
C ALA A 256 -39.58 -0.88 14.96
N GLU A 257 -39.15 0.11 14.19
CA GLU A 257 -38.95 -0.02 12.76
C GLU A 257 -37.57 0.47 12.38
N LEU A 258 -36.84 -0.34 11.62
CA LEU A 258 -35.53 -0.01 11.07
C LEU A 258 -35.70 0.50 9.64
N ALA A 259 -35.00 1.57 9.30
CA ALA A 259 -34.93 2.12 7.94
C ALA A 259 -33.49 2.24 7.46
N VAL A 260 -33.29 2.23 6.15
CA VAL A 260 -31.98 2.30 5.49
C VAL A 260 -31.95 3.38 4.40
N ALA A 261 -30.79 4.02 4.21
CA ALA A 261 -30.50 4.97 3.14
C ALA A 261 -29.03 4.90 2.67
N ASP A 262 -28.78 5.18 1.39
CA ASP A 262 -27.42 5.29 0.82
C ASP A 262 -26.71 6.60 1.18
N SER A 263 -27.47 7.63 1.57
CA SER A 263 -26.94 8.89 2.10
C SER A 263 -27.92 9.48 3.11
N ILE A 264 -27.42 10.21 4.12
CA ILE A 264 -28.24 10.82 5.19
C ILE A 264 -29.36 11.69 4.61
N MET A 265 -29.03 12.49 3.60
CA MET A 265 -29.97 13.41 2.92
C MET A 265 -30.70 12.76 1.74
N GLY A 266 -30.55 11.44 1.55
CA GLY A 266 -31.19 10.67 0.49
C GLY A 266 -32.56 10.12 0.87
N GLN A 267 -33.01 9.12 0.11
CA GLN A 267 -34.27 8.43 0.37
C GLN A 267 -34.10 7.37 1.48
N TRP A 268 -34.96 7.44 2.50
CA TRP A 268 -35.04 6.46 3.57
C TRP A 268 -36.16 5.45 3.32
N THR A 269 -35.86 4.16 3.43
CA THR A 269 -36.81 3.06 3.21
C THR A 269 -36.86 2.15 4.43
N THR A 270 -38.07 1.83 4.94
CA THR A 270 -38.21 0.91 6.08
C THR A 270 -37.98 -0.54 5.65
N ILE A 271 -37.29 -1.29 6.51
CA ILE A 271 -36.91 -2.70 6.31
C ILE A 271 -37.49 -3.62 7.39
N GLY A 272 -38.44 -3.11 8.18
CA GLY A 272 -39.24 -3.89 9.14
C GLY A 272 -38.73 -3.83 10.58
N ASN A 273 -39.28 -4.73 11.41
CA ASN A 273 -38.93 -4.83 12.84
C ASN A 273 -37.60 -5.59 13.02
N PRO A 274 -36.56 -4.94 13.57
CA PRO A 274 -35.29 -5.61 13.83
C PRO A 274 -35.29 -6.42 15.13
N CYS A 275 -36.24 -6.19 16.05
CA CYS A 275 -36.27 -6.87 17.34
C CYS A 275 -36.68 -8.34 17.18
N THR A 276 -35.99 -9.23 17.90
CA THR A 276 -36.32 -10.68 17.92
C THR A 276 -36.35 -11.21 19.35
N GLY A 277 -37.17 -12.25 19.58
CA GLY A 277 -37.38 -12.84 20.90
C GLY A 277 -38.71 -12.45 21.56
N PRO A 278 -38.89 -12.73 22.87
CA PRO A 278 -40.11 -12.43 23.61
C PRO A 278 -40.46 -10.93 23.55
N ASP A 279 -41.75 -10.59 23.35
CA ASP A 279 -42.26 -9.21 23.29
C ASP A 279 -41.58 -8.28 22.27
N ALA A 280 -40.95 -8.84 21.22
CA ALA A 280 -40.33 -8.06 20.15
C ALA A 280 -41.34 -7.22 19.34
N ASP A 281 -42.61 -7.63 19.29
CA ASP A 281 -43.75 -6.88 18.72
C ASP A 281 -44.13 -5.64 19.53
N LYS A 282 -43.56 -5.49 20.73
CA LYS A 282 -43.73 -4.35 21.64
C LYS A 282 -42.40 -3.68 21.98
N THR A 283 -41.33 -4.03 21.26
CA THR A 283 -39.96 -3.57 21.53
C THR A 283 -39.59 -3.76 23.01
N PHE A 284 -39.94 -4.92 23.56
CA PHE A 284 -39.66 -5.26 24.96
C PHE A 284 -40.24 -4.25 25.98
N TYR A 285 -41.40 -3.66 25.65
CA TYR A 285 -42.04 -2.55 26.38
C TYR A 285 -41.16 -1.29 26.51
N ALA A 286 -40.26 -1.08 25.57
CA ALA A 286 -39.29 0.01 25.56
C ALA A 286 -39.37 0.82 24.26
N GLN A 287 -38.83 2.03 24.28
CA GLN A 287 -38.79 2.95 23.16
C GLN A 287 -37.34 3.27 22.80
N SER A 288 -37.02 3.36 21.50
CA SER A 288 -35.64 3.64 21.06
C SER A 288 -35.13 4.98 21.61
N THR A 289 -33.82 5.06 21.85
CA THR A 289 -33.21 6.32 22.30
C THR A 289 -31.89 6.62 21.60
N TYR A 290 -31.07 5.59 21.35
CA TYR A 290 -29.79 5.74 20.68
C TYR A 290 -29.26 4.38 20.15
N VAL A 291 -28.31 4.42 19.22
CA VAL A 291 -27.52 3.25 18.82
C VAL A 291 -26.05 3.63 18.94
N GLN A 292 -25.30 2.90 19.76
CA GLN A 292 -23.89 3.19 20.03
C GLN A 292 -22.98 2.17 19.35
N GLN A 293 -22.02 2.63 18.55
CA GLN A 293 -20.91 1.79 18.09
C GLN A 293 -19.95 1.50 19.26
N VAL A 294 -19.53 0.25 19.43
CA VAL A 294 -18.50 -0.10 20.40
C VAL A 294 -17.14 0.14 19.77
N TYR A 295 -16.51 1.25 20.16
CA TYR A 295 -15.21 1.66 19.64
C TYR A 295 -14.12 0.63 19.99
N GLY A 296 -13.29 0.30 18.99
CA GLY A 296 -12.28 -0.76 19.07
C GLY A 296 -12.83 -2.18 18.85
N LYS A 297 -14.08 -2.31 18.42
CA LYS A 297 -14.73 -3.59 18.11
C LYS A 297 -15.55 -3.46 16.82
N GLY A 298 -14.86 -3.42 15.66
CA GLY A 298 -15.42 -3.38 14.29
C GLY A 298 -16.94 -3.19 14.14
N ASN A 299 -17.66 -4.29 13.88
CA ASN A 299 -19.11 -4.33 13.63
C ASN A 299 -19.95 -4.50 14.91
N ALA A 300 -19.50 -3.97 16.05
CA ALA A 300 -20.25 -4.07 17.31
C ALA A 300 -21.06 -2.79 17.56
N TYR A 301 -22.38 -2.97 17.72
CA TYR A 301 -23.31 -1.88 18.04
C TYR A 301 -24.23 -2.31 19.19
N ILE A 302 -24.68 -1.32 19.97
CA ILE A 302 -25.64 -1.50 21.06
C ILE A 302 -26.88 -0.66 20.73
N ALA A 303 -28.03 -1.31 20.60
CA ALA A 303 -29.32 -0.64 20.58
C ALA A 303 -29.71 -0.27 22.01
N MET A 304 -29.99 1.01 22.22
CA MET A 304 -30.38 1.56 23.52
C MET A 304 -31.86 1.94 23.47
N PHE A 305 -32.60 1.46 24.46
CA PHE A 305 -34.01 1.77 24.66
C PHE A 305 -34.29 2.20 26.11
N ASP A 306 -35.29 3.06 26.29
CA ASP A 306 -35.87 3.40 27.59
C ASP A 306 -37.18 2.63 27.78
N ARG A 307 -37.27 1.86 28.88
CA ARG A 307 -38.51 1.24 29.37
C ARG A 307 -39.14 2.20 30.37
N TRP A 308 -40.03 3.03 29.86
CA TRP A 308 -40.67 4.10 30.62
C TRP A 308 -41.70 3.59 31.62
N LYS A 309 -41.67 4.13 32.84
CA LYS A 309 -42.75 3.97 33.83
C LYS A 309 -43.54 5.27 33.91
N LYS A 310 -44.57 5.42 33.08
CA LYS A 310 -45.29 6.69 32.87
C LYS A 310 -45.80 7.39 34.14
N LYS A 311 -46.11 6.66 35.22
CA LYS A 311 -46.55 7.24 36.51
C LYS A 311 -45.44 7.44 37.54
N ASN A 312 -44.21 7.06 37.21
CA ASN A 312 -43.02 7.22 38.04
C ASN A 312 -41.77 7.26 37.15
N LEU A 313 -41.52 8.40 36.52
CA LEU A 313 -40.48 8.55 35.50
C LEU A 313 -39.07 8.36 36.06
N GLU A 314 -38.83 8.77 37.32
CA GLU A 314 -37.58 8.50 38.05
C GLU A 314 -37.28 7.00 38.17
N ASP A 315 -38.32 6.16 38.15
CA ASP A 315 -38.21 4.70 38.21
C ASP A 315 -38.25 4.00 36.83
N SER A 316 -38.04 4.75 35.75
CA SER A 316 -37.87 4.16 34.40
C SER A 316 -36.57 3.36 34.30
N ARG A 317 -36.46 2.48 33.29
CA ARG A 317 -35.37 1.50 33.17
C ARG A 317 -34.76 1.49 31.77
N TYR A 318 -33.61 0.86 31.64
CA TYR A 318 -32.89 0.77 30.37
C TYR A 318 -32.94 -0.64 29.82
N VAL A 319 -33.23 -0.76 28.54
CA VAL A 319 -33.09 -2.02 27.78
C VAL A 319 -31.99 -1.76 26.77
N TRP A 320 -30.79 -2.28 27.04
CA TRP A 320 -29.65 -2.21 26.12
C TRP A 320 -29.38 -3.60 25.59
N LEU A 321 -29.29 -3.74 24.27
CA LEU A 321 -29.14 -5.03 23.59
C LEU A 321 -28.12 -4.91 22.45
N PRO A 322 -27.32 -5.95 22.18
CA PRO A 322 -26.39 -5.95 21.05
C PRO A 322 -27.16 -6.02 19.72
N LEU A 323 -26.66 -5.34 18.69
CA LEU A 323 -27.07 -5.63 17.30
C LEU A 323 -26.29 -6.84 16.79
N GLU A 324 -26.98 -7.67 16.02
CA GLU A 324 -26.40 -8.79 15.28
C GLU A 324 -26.59 -8.57 13.77
N PHE A 325 -25.53 -8.83 13.01
CA PHE A 325 -25.50 -8.65 11.56
C PHE A 325 -25.39 -10.02 10.89
N GLY A 326 -26.42 -10.40 10.14
CA GLY A 326 -26.46 -11.64 9.36
C GLY A 326 -25.58 -11.56 8.10
N LYS A 327 -25.11 -12.72 7.63
CA LYS A 327 -24.30 -12.82 6.40
C LYS A 327 -25.03 -12.36 5.13
N ASP A 328 -26.35 -12.35 5.17
CA ASP A 328 -27.26 -11.89 4.10
C ASP A 328 -27.60 -10.40 4.19
N GLY A 329 -26.98 -9.66 5.12
CA GLY A 329 -27.24 -8.25 5.36
C GLY A 329 -28.43 -7.97 6.28
N THR A 330 -29.03 -9.00 6.90
CA THR A 330 -30.06 -8.81 7.92
C THR A 330 -29.50 -8.17 9.20
N ILE A 331 -30.28 -7.31 9.84
CA ILE A 331 -29.92 -6.68 11.12
C ILE A 331 -30.97 -7.07 12.16
N ALA A 332 -30.51 -7.67 13.26
CA ALA A 332 -31.37 -8.12 14.35
C ALA A 332 -30.95 -7.50 15.69
N ILE A 333 -31.93 -7.32 16.58
CA ILE A 333 -31.76 -6.91 17.97
C ILE A 333 -32.40 -7.99 18.84
N PRO A 334 -31.67 -9.08 19.15
CA PRO A 334 -32.20 -10.17 19.94
C PRO A 334 -32.33 -9.81 21.42
N TRP A 335 -33.42 -10.25 22.04
CA TRP A 335 -33.55 -10.22 23.49
C TRP A 335 -32.42 -11.02 24.17
N ARG A 336 -31.88 -10.47 25.27
CA ARG A 336 -30.90 -11.11 26.14
C ARG A 336 -31.36 -10.96 27.59
N ASP A 337 -31.55 -12.06 28.31
CA ASP A 337 -31.94 -12.01 29.74
C ASP A 337 -30.85 -11.35 30.61
N SER A 338 -29.59 -11.58 30.24
CA SER A 338 -28.41 -10.94 30.82
C SER A 338 -27.26 -11.04 29.83
N TRP A 339 -26.43 -10.00 29.72
CA TRP A 339 -25.26 -10.03 28.84
C TRP A 339 -24.17 -9.05 29.29
N ASP A 340 -22.92 -9.33 28.93
CA ASP A 340 -21.78 -8.48 29.29
C ASP A 340 -21.19 -7.84 28.02
N PRO A 341 -21.28 -6.51 27.85
CA PRO A 341 -20.71 -5.82 26.67
C PRO A 341 -19.18 -5.98 26.57
N ARG A 342 -18.51 -6.38 27.65
CA ARG A 342 -17.06 -6.63 27.64
C ARG A 342 -16.71 -7.94 26.95
N THR A 343 -17.55 -8.96 27.07
CA THR A 343 -17.28 -10.33 26.59
C THR A 343 -18.10 -10.71 25.35
N GLN A 344 -19.21 -10.00 25.07
CA GLN A 344 -20.09 -10.26 23.93
C GLN A 344 -19.35 -10.36 22.58
N TRP A 345 -18.25 -9.61 22.41
CA TRP A 345 -17.42 -9.60 21.20
C TRP A 345 -15.97 -10.02 21.48
N GLU A 346 -15.69 -10.75 22.56
CA GLU A 346 -14.33 -11.26 22.85
C GLU A 346 -13.83 -12.26 21.81
N GLY A 347 -14.74 -12.91 21.07
CA GLY A 347 -14.40 -13.78 19.93
C GLY A 347 -14.24 -13.07 18.59
N GLN A 348 -14.59 -11.78 18.49
CA GLN A 348 -14.42 -11.01 17.25
C GLN A 348 -13.07 -10.30 17.27
N GLY A 349 -12.21 -10.66 16.31
CA GLY A 349 -10.90 -10.07 16.17
C GLY A 349 -10.97 -8.59 15.74
N ASP A 350 -10.04 -7.77 16.21
CA ASP A 350 -9.88 -6.38 15.81
C ASP A 350 -8.40 -6.02 15.65
N PHE A 351 -8.11 -5.13 14.69
CA PHE A 351 -6.81 -4.51 14.54
C PHE A 351 -6.97 -3.03 14.20
N SER A 352 -6.32 -2.15 14.98
CA SER A 352 -6.46 -0.71 14.84
C SER A 352 -5.18 0.06 15.16
N ALA A 353 -5.08 1.29 14.68
CA ALA A 353 -4.03 2.23 15.06
C ALA A 353 -4.43 2.95 16.36
N GLY A 354 -3.74 2.66 17.46
CA GLY A 354 -3.89 3.36 18.74
C GLY A 354 -2.89 4.51 18.90
N LYS A 355 -2.88 5.13 20.10
CA LYS A 355 -1.97 6.23 20.42
C LYS A 355 -0.53 5.74 20.53
N GLY A 356 0.27 5.98 19.49
CA GLY A 356 1.69 5.62 19.40
C GLY A 356 1.97 4.12 19.24
N THR A 357 0.96 3.28 19.03
CA THR A 357 1.10 1.82 18.92
C THR A 357 -0.05 1.20 18.14
N PHE A 358 0.17 0.06 17.48
CA PHE A 358 -0.94 -0.73 16.95
C PHE A 358 -1.62 -1.52 18.06
N LEU A 359 -2.91 -1.76 17.92
CA LEU A 359 -3.70 -2.54 18.86
C LEU A 359 -4.23 -3.78 18.15
N LEU A 360 -3.84 -4.96 18.62
CA LEU A 360 -4.45 -6.23 18.27
C LEU A 360 -5.40 -6.62 19.39
N ASN A 361 -6.70 -6.68 19.11
CA ASN A 361 -7.74 -6.95 20.09
C ASN A 361 -7.65 -6.02 21.32
N GLY A 362 -7.37 -4.73 21.08
CA GLY A 362 -7.21 -3.70 22.12
C GLY A 362 -5.91 -3.75 22.91
N LYS A 363 -4.96 -4.66 22.58
CA LYS A 363 -3.66 -4.77 23.25
C LYS A 363 -2.53 -4.28 22.35
N PRO A 364 -1.51 -3.58 22.88
CA PRO A 364 -0.35 -3.16 22.11
C PRO A 364 0.29 -4.31 21.34
N PHE A 365 0.54 -4.08 20.05
CA PHE A 365 1.10 -5.07 19.14
C PHE A 365 2.17 -4.40 18.25
N VAL A 366 3.35 -5.02 18.18
CA VAL A 366 4.40 -4.61 17.25
C VAL A 366 4.41 -5.62 16.11
N ILE A 367 4.17 -5.12 14.89
CA ILE A 367 4.18 -5.94 13.68
C ILE A 367 5.64 -6.23 13.33
N LYS A 368 5.96 -7.53 13.21
CA LYS A 368 7.22 -8.06 12.69
C LYS A 368 6.86 -8.88 11.45
N ALA A 369 6.71 -8.18 10.33
CA ALA A 369 6.24 -8.77 9.09
C ALA A 369 7.40 -9.30 8.23
N ALA A 370 7.13 -10.38 7.52
CA ALA A 370 7.99 -10.90 6.47
C ALA A 370 7.31 -10.71 5.11
N GLU A 371 7.97 -10.03 4.17
CA GLU A 371 7.47 -9.92 2.81
C GLU A 371 7.70 -11.23 2.05
N LEU A 372 6.62 -11.80 1.50
CA LEU A 372 6.61 -13.03 0.69
C LEU A 372 5.66 -12.86 -0.50
N HIS A 373 6.13 -13.24 -1.69
CA HIS A 373 5.32 -13.18 -2.91
C HIS A 373 4.92 -14.60 -3.33
N TYR A 374 3.65 -14.96 -3.14
CA TYR A 374 3.15 -16.30 -3.47
C TYR A 374 3.37 -16.70 -4.94
N PRO A 375 3.36 -15.81 -5.97
CA PRO A 375 3.67 -16.22 -7.34
C PRO A 375 5.15 -16.61 -7.52
N ARG A 376 6.06 -16.04 -6.72
CA ARG A 376 7.51 -16.29 -6.80
C ARG A 376 7.97 -17.58 -6.10
N ILE A 377 7.05 -18.28 -5.43
CA ILE A 377 7.34 -19.47 -4.62
C ILE A 377 6.45 -20.60 -5.11
N PRO A 378 6.97 -21.79 -5.50
CA PRO A 378 6.10 -22.89 -5.93
C PRO A 378 5.05 -23.22 -4.86
N LYS A 379 3.78 -23.40 -5.25
CA LYS A 379 2.66 -23.65 -4.30
C LYS A 379 2.98 -24.71 -3.24
N ALA A 380 3.64 -25.80 -3.66
CA ALA A 380 4.03 -26.90 -2.78
C ALA A 380 4.99 -26.49 -1.64
N TYR A 381 5.65 -25.34 -1.76
CA TYR A 381 6.65 -24.83 -0.82
C TYR A 381 6.15 -23.67 0.04
N TRP A 382 4.95 -23.12 -0.22
CA TRP A 382 4.39 -21.99 0.55
C TRP A 382 4.43 -22.23 2.07
N ASP A 383 3.88 -23.36 2.52
CA ASP A 383 3.86 -23.71 3.95
C ASP A 383 5.26 -23.76 4.58
N GLN A 384 6.24 -24.31 3.86
CA GLN A 384 7.63 -24.35 4.34
C GLN A 384 8.22 -22.94 4.47
N ARG A 385 7.99 -22.05 3.49
CA ARG A 385 8.49 -20.67 3.53
C ARG A 385 7.83 -19.89 4.67
N ILE A 386 6.52 -20.03 4.87
CA ILE A 386 5.78 -19.45 5.99
C ILE A 386 6.36 -19.94 7.33
N LYS A 387 6.64 -21.24 7.46
CA LYS A 387 7.27 -21.82 8.66
C LYS A 387 8.67 -21.30 8.92
N LEU A 388 9.47 -21.04 7.88
CA LEU A 388 10.77 -20.39 8.04
C LEU A 388 10.62 -18.97 8.58
N CYS A 389 9.67 -18.18 8.08
CA CYS A 389 9.39 -16.84 8.59
C CYS A 389 8.90 -16.86 10.05
N LYS A 390 7.98 -17.76 10.41
CA LYS A 390 7.55 -17.96 11.80
C LYS A 390 8.73 -18.35 12.69
N ALA A 391 9.56 -19.28 12.24
CA ALA A 391 10.74 -19.70 12.96
C ALA A 391 11.69 -18.52 13.18
N LEU A 392 11.88 -17.64 12.20
CA LEU A 392 12.72 -16.44 12.30
C LEU A 392 12.29 -15.51 13.45
N GLY A 393 11.03 -15.54 13.89
CA GLY A 393 10.48 -14.72 14.97
C GLY A 393 9.49 -13.65 14.51
N MET A 394 9.10 -13.73 13.23
CA MET A 394 8.07 -12.90 12.61
C MET A 394 6.68 -13.36 13.08
N ASN A 395 5.73 -12.43 13.11
CA ASN A 395 4.34 -12.69 13.53
C ASN A 395 3.31 -12.41 12.42
N THR A 396 3.76 -11.86 11.30
CA THR A 396 2.92 -11.39 10.20
C THR A 396 3.59 -11.73 8.87
N ILE A 397 2.82 -12.08 7.85
CA ILE A 397 3.25 -12.15 6.45
C ILE A 397 2.68 -10.94 5.74
N CYS A 398 3.49 -10.24 4.97
CA CYS A 398 3.06 -9.16 4.11
C CYS A 398 3.21 -9.62 2.65
N LEU A 399 2.21 -9.33 1.82
CA LEU A 399 2.16 -9.83 0.45
C LEU A 399 1.45 -8.88 -0.51
N TYR A 400 2.04 -8.73 -1.70
CA TYR A 400 1.39 -8.10 -2.85
C TYR A 400 0.44 -9.05 -3.58
N VAL A 401 -0.53 -8.47 -4.28
CA VAL A 401 -1.40 -9.17 -5.25
C VAL A 401 -1.05 -8.68 -6.66
N PHE A 402 -0.64 -9.60 -7.54
CA PHE A 402 -0.11 -9.27 -8.86
C PHE A 402 -1.22 -9.31 -9.91
N TRP A 403 -1.81 -8.16 -10.22
CA TRP A 403 -2.99 -8.06 -11.09
C TRP A 403 -2.82 -8.80 -12.42
N ASN A 404 -1.72 -8.57 -13.14
CA ASN A 404 -1.44 -9.20 -14.42
C ASN A 404 -1.33 -10.73 -14.38
N SER A 405 -0.94 -11.33 -13.24
CA SER A 405 -0.93 -12.78 -13.06
C SER A 405 -2.35 -13.34 -12.89
N HIS A 406 -3.22 -12.59 -12.23
CA HIS A 406 -4.62 -12.98 -12.05
C HIS A 406 -5.50 -12.67 -13.26
N GLU A 407 -5.22 -11.62 -14.02
CA GLU A 407 -6.04 -11.16 -15.15
C GLU A 407 -5.19 -11.01 -16.42
N SER A 408 -4.59 -12.12 -16.85
CA SER A 408 -3.75 -12.16 -18.06
C SER A 408 -4.51 -11.74 -19.34
N GLN A 409 -5.84 -11.86 -19.33
CA GLN A 409 -6.76 -11.33 -20.33
C GLN A 409 -7.90 -10.54 -19.66
N PRO A 410 -8.40 -9.46 -20.28
CA PRO A 410 -9.45 -8.65 -19.67
C PRO A 410 -10.72 -9.49 -19.39
N GLY A 411 -11.13 -9.53 -18.11
CA GLY A 411 -12.31 -10.23 -17.61
C GLY A 411 -12.11 -11.70 -17.28
N VAL A 412 -10.90 -12.25 -17.45
CA VAL A 412 -10.60 -13.66 -17.17
C VAL A 412 -9.69 -13.74 -15.96
N PHE A 413 -10.26 -14.08 -14.81
CA PHE A 413 -9.54 -14.19 -13.54
C PHE A 413 -9.09 -15.61 -13.23
N ASP A 414 -7.83 -15.77 -12.83
CA ASP A 414 -7.27 -17.01 -12.28
C ASP A 414 -6.83 -16.81 -10.82
N PHE A 415 -7.53 -17.50 -9.91
CA PHE A 415 -7.19 -17.61 -8.49
C PHE A 415 -6.97 -19.07 -8.09
N THR A 416 -6.46 -19.89 -9.01
CA THR A 416 -6.22 -21.32 -8.81
C THR A 416 -4.73 -21.65 -8.82
N GLY A 417 -4.36 -22.84 -8.36
CA GLY A 417 -2.98 -23.32 -8.44
C GLY A 417 -1.98 -22.36 -7.80
N GLN A 418 -1.06 -21.83 -8.61
CA GLN A 418 -0.01 -20.90 -8.22
C GLN A 418 -0.53 -19.48 -7.89
N ASN A 419 -1.72 -19.14 -8.39
CA ASN A 419 -2.40 -17.85 -8.16
C ASN A 419 -3.47 -17.93 -7.05
N ASP A 420 -3.50 -19.02 -6.28
CA ASP A 420 -4.50 -19.23 -5.23
C ASP A 420 -4.17 -18.43 -3.96
N LEU A 421 -4.55 -17.15 -4.00
CA LEU A 421 -4.38 -16.19 -2.92
C LEU A 421 -5.08 -16.65 -1.62
N ALA A 422 -6.28 -17.20 -1.74
CA ALA A 422 -7.06 -17.66 -0.59
C ALA A 422 -6.38 -18.82 0.15
N GLU A 423 -5.81 -19.79 -0.57
CA GLU A 423 -4.99 -20.85 0.04
C GLU A 423 -3.76 -20.28 0.73
N PHE A 424 -3.05 -19.33 0.12
CA PHE A 424 -1.87 -18.73 0.75
C PHE A 424 -2.23 -18.05 2.07
N CYS A 425 -3.30 -17.24 2.11
CA CYS A 425 -3.79 -16.63 3.36
C CYS A 425 -4.23 -17.68 4.39
N ARG A 426 -4.90 -18.77 3.96
CA ARG A 426 -5.26 -19.88 4.87
C ARG A 426 -4.04 -20.58 5.46
N LEU A 427 -2.97 -20.77 4.68
CA LEU A 427 -1.70 -21.33 5.18
C LEU A 427 -1.03 -20.39 6.19
N CYS A 428 -1.09 -19.07 6.00
CA CYS A 428 -0.65 -18.10 7.01
C CYS A 428 -1.42 -18.29 8.31
N GLN A 429 -2.76 -18.35 8.24
CA GLN A 429 -3.61 -18.56 9.42
C GLN A 429 -3.32 -19.89 10.13
N GLN A 430 -3.18 -20.99 9.38
CA GLN A 430 -2.85 -22.32 9.93
C GLN A 430 -1.49 -22.35 10.64
N ASN A 431 -0.59 -21.43 10.28
CA ASN A 431 0.69 -21.25 10.92
C ASN A 431 0.68 -20.11 11.95
N ASP A 432 -0.47 -19.64 12.42
CA ASP A 432 -0.62 -18.52 13.38
C ASP A 432 0.12 -17.24 12.96
N MET A 433 0.16 -16.96 11.66
CA MET A 433 0.72 -15.73 11.10
C MET A 433 -0.41 -14.81 10.65
N TYR A 434 -0.37 -13.55 11.08
CA TYR A 434 -1.26 -12.52 10.53
C TYR A 434 -0.87 -12.20 9.09
N VAL A 435 -1.75 -11.49 8.38
CA VAL A 435 -1.53 -11.06 7.00
C VAL A 435 -1.71 -9.55 6.86
N ILE A 436 -0.77 -8.89 6.21
CA ILE A 436 -0.95 -7.57 5.60
C ILE A 436 -1.11 -7.78 4.09
N LEU A 437 -2.23 -7.34 3.55
CA LEU A 437 -2.55 -7.49 2.13
C LEU A 437 -2.25 -6.18 1.40
N ARG A 438 -1.51 -6.25 0.29
CA ARG A 438 -1.20 -5.09 -0.56
C ARG A 438 -1.78 -5.34 -1.96
N PRO A 439 -3.08 -5.07 -2.17
CA PRO A 439 -3.79 -5.53 -3.36
C PRO A 439 -3.44 -4.76 -4.64
N GLY A 440 -2.77 -3.61 -4.53
CA GLY A 440 -2.37 -2.79 -5.67
C GLY A 440 -3.31 -1.60 -5.89
N PRO A 441 -3.70 -1.28 -7.15
CA PRO A 441 -3.59 -2.13 -8.36
C PRO A 441 -2.19 -2.20 -8.97
N TYR A 442 -1.31 -1.27 -8.62
CA TYR A 442 0.11 -1.26 -8.97
C TYR A 442 0.94 -1.64 -7.74
N VAL A 443 1.95 -2.48 -7.91
CA VAL A 443 2.77 -3.06 -6.82
C VAL A 443 4.27 -2.84 -6.98
N CYS A 444 4.75 -2.29 -8.11
CA CYS A 444 6.19 -2.21 -8.41
C CYS A 444 6.87 -3.59 -8.34
N ALA A 445 7.52 -3.88 -7.22
CA ALA A 445 8.03 -5.17 -6.79
C ALA A 445 8.97 -5.88 -7.77
N GLU A 446 9.63 -5.14 -8.66
CA GLU A 446 10.49 -5.66 -9.74
C GLU A 446 9.78 -6.74 -10.58
N TRP A 447 8.48 -6.55 -10.75
CA TRP A 447 7.60 -7.46 -11.47
C TRP A 447 7.09 -6.78 -12.73
N GLU A 448 6.89 -7.56 -13.79
CA GLU A 448 6.34 -7.14 -15.08
C GLU A 448 5.31 -6.00 -14.94
N MET A 449 5.64 -4.83 -15.51
CA MET A 449 4.80 -3.63 -15.54
C MET A 449 4.27 -3.15 -14.16
N GLY A 450 4.98 -3.50 -13.08
CA GLY A 450 4.56 -3.21 -11.70
C GLY A 450 3.27 -3.91 -11.31
N GLY A 451 2.99 -5.08 -11.90
CA GLY A 451 1.76 -5.84 -11.70
C GLY A 451 0.62 -5.43 -12.63
N LEU A 452 0.72 -4.33 -13.38
CA LEU A 452 -0.33 -3.90 -14.29
C LEU A 452 -0.41 -4.83 -15.52
N PRO A 453 -1.62 -5.14 -16.03
CA PRO A 453 -1.75 -5.99 -17.20
C PRO A 453 -1.42 -5.23 -18.50
N TRP A 454 -0.60 -5.85 -19.36
CA TRP A 454 -0.17 -5.31 -20.66
C TRP A 454 -1.33 -4.85 -21.55
N TRP A 455 -2.49 -5.52 -21.47
CA TRP A 455 -3.63 -5.22 -22.32
C TRP A 455 -4.22 -3.82 -22.07
N LEU A 456 -3.90 -3.18 -20.94
CA LEU A 456 -4.21 -1.76 -20.69
C LEU A 456 -3.59 -0.85 -21.75
N LEU A 457 -2.39 -1.20 -22.26
CA LEU A 457 -1.67 -0.42 -23.26
C LEU A 457 -2.33 -0.44 -24.65
N LYS A 458 -3.29 -1.35 -24.90
CA LYS A 458 -4.06 -1.34 -26.16
C LYS A 458 -4.84 -0.02 -26.32
N LYS A 459 -5.21 0.63 -25.21
CA LYS A 459 -5.67 2.03 -25.21
C LYS A 459 -4.45 2.96 -25.23
N LYS A 460 -4.04 3.41 -26.42
CA LYS A 460 -2.78 4.19 -26.61
C LYS A 460 -2.71 5.47 -25.76
N ASP A 461 -3.84 6.12 -25.51
CA ASP A 461 -3.93 7.37 -24.75
C ASP A 461 -4.23 7.14 -23.24
N ILE A 462 -4.20 5.89 -22.76
CA ILE A 462 -4.43 5.60 -21.34
C ILE A 462 -3.46 6.36 -20.43
N ARG A 463 -3.99 6.85 -19.31
CA ARG A 463 -3.21 7.40 -18.19
C ARG A 463 -3.25 6.39 -17.05
N LEU A 464 -2.14 5.70 -16.84
CA LEU A 464 -1.99 4.69 -15.79
C LEU A 464 -1.81 5.38 -14.44
N ARG A 465 -2.34 4.78 -13.37
CA ARG A 465 -2.25 5.32 -12.01
C ARG A 465 -2.74 6.76 -11.90
N GLU A 466 -3.78 7.09 -12.65
CA GLU A 466 -4.50 8.36 -12.63
C GLU A 466 -6.00 8.09 -12.72
N SER A 467 -6.83 9.13 -12.56
CA SER A 467 -8.29 9.06 -12.68
C SER A 467 -8.79 8.86 -14.13
N ASP A 468 -8.09 8.09 -14.97
CA ASP A 468 -8.57 7.67 -16.29
C ASP A 468 -9.79 6.74 -16.11
N PRO A 469 -10.95 7.04 -16.74
CA PRO A 469 -12.16 6.25 -16.53
C PRO A 469 -11.99 4.76 -16.85
N TYR A 470 -11.23 4.42 -17.89
CA TYR A 470 -10.99 3.03 -18.26
C TYR A 470 -10.08 2.37 -17.24
N PHE A 471 -8.98 3.04 -16.84
CA PHE A 471 -8.10 2.51 -15.80
C PHE A 471 -8.87 2.24 -14.49
N MET A 472 -9.62 3.22 -13.99
CA MET A 472 -10.37 3.11 -12.74
C MET A 472 -11.49 2.06 -12.78
N GLU A 473 -12.18 1.91 -13.91
CA GLU A 473 -13.15 0.83 -14.11
C GLU A 473 -12.47 -0.55 -13.97
N ARG A 474 -11.34 -0.74 -14.64
CA ARG A 474 -10.60 -2.01 -14.60
C ARG A 474 -10.04 -2.31 -13.21
N VAL A 475 -9.53 -1.30 -12.51
CA VAL A 475 -9.09 -1.41 -11.12
C VAL A 475 -10.24 -1.86 -10.21
N GLY A 476 -11.42 -1.24 -10.33
CA GLY A 476 -12.59 -1.61 -9.54
C GLY A 476 -13.03 -3.06 -9.75
N ILE A 477 -12.95 -3.56 -11.00
CA ILE A 477 -13.26 -4.96 -11.32
C ILE A 477 -12.22 -5.90 -10.68
N PHE A 478 -10.93 -5.58 -10.81
CA PHE A 478 -9.86 -6.39 -10.24
C PHE A 478 -9.91 -6.44 -8.71
N GLU A 479 -10.01 -5.30 -8.03
CA GLU A 479 -10.07 -5.22 -6.57
C GLU A 479 -11.27 -6.01 -6.01
N LYS A 480 -12.42 -5.95 -6.71
CA LYS A 480 -13.58 -6.77 -6.35
C LYS A 480 -13.30 -8.27 -6.50
N ALA A 481 -12.65 -8.69 -7.58
CA ALA A 481 -12.32 -10.09 -7.81
C ALA A 481 -11.34 -10.64 -6.76
N VAL A 482 -10.37 -9.82 -6.33
CA VAL A 482 -9.46 -10.13 -5.20
C VAL A 482 -10.24 -10.23 -3.89
N ALA A 483 -11.13 -9.28 -3.62
CA ALA A 483 -11.93 -9.26 -2.41
C ALA A 483 -12.87 -10.47 -2.29
N GLU A 484 -13.44 -10.94 -3.39
CA GLU A 484 -14.25 -12.18 -3.44
C GLU A 484 -13.47 -13.41 -2.95
N GLN A 485 -12.13 -13.41 -3.04
CA GLN A 485 -11.29 -14.50 -2.52
C GLN A 485 -11.00 -14.38 -1.01
N VAL A 486 -10.79 -13.15 -0.49
CA VAL A 486 -10.15 -12.97 0.83
C VAL A 486 -10.83 -11.97 1.78
N ALA A 487 -11.87 -11.24 1.38
CA ALA A 487 -12.58 -10.32 2.28
C ALA A 487 -13.25 -11.06 3.47
N GLY A 488 -13.63 -12.32 3.28
CA GLY A 488 -14.09 -13.20 4.36
C GLY A 488 -13.00 -13.63 5.35
N MET A 489 -11.73 -13.30 5.09
CA MET A 489 -10.55 -13.68 5.90
C MET A 489 -9.94 -12.48 6.66
N THR A 490 -10.69 -11.40 6.82
CA THR A 490 -10.30 -10.28 7.69
C THR A 490 -10.37 -10.69 9.16
N ILE A 491 -9.59 -10.02 10.01
CA ILE A 491 -9.56 -10.30 11.45
C ILE A 491 -10.95 -10.11 12.09
N GLN A 492 -11.75 -9.17 11.60
CA GLN A 492 -13.15 -8.96 12.01
C GLN A 492 -14.06 -10.14 11.67
N ASN A 493 -13.68 -10.96 10.68
CA ASN A 493 -14.35 -12.19 10.26
C ASN A 493 -13.64 -13.46 10.77
N GLY A 494 -12.68 -13.31 11.69
CA GLY A 494 -11.92 -14.42 12.28
C GLY A 494 -10.77 -14.95 11.41
N GLY A 495 -10.39 -14.25 10.35
CA GLY A 495 -9.23 -14.59 9.52
C GLY A 495 -7.95 -13.85 9.91
N PRO A 496 -6.83 -14.05 9.17
CA PRO A 496 -5.53 -13.50 9.52
C PRO A 496 -5.30 -12.06 9.03
N ILE A 497 -6.13 -11.51 8.14
CA ILE A 497 -5.84 -10.21 7.51
C ILE A 497 -6.13 -9.06 8.47
N ILE A 498 -5.09 -8.32 8.85
CA ILE A 498 -5.14 -7.23 9.84
C ILE A 498 -5.08 -5.83 9.24
N MET A 499 -4.44 -5.67 8.08
CA MET A 499 -4.33 -4.40 7.36
C MET A 499 -4.40 -4.62 5.84
N VAL A 500 -4.90 -3.61 5.13
CA VAL A 500 -4.91 -3.58 3.66
C VAL A 500 -4.32 -2.27 3.15
N GLN A 501 -3.37 -2.35 2.20
CA GLN A 501 -2.75 -1.16 1.62
C GLN A 501 -3.65 -0.51 0.55
N VAL A 502 -3.53 0.80 0.42
CA VAL A 502 -4.13 1.61 -0.65
C VAL A 502 -3.00 2.11 -1.56
N GLU A 503 -3.02 1.70 -2.83
CA GLU A 503 -1.98 2.03 -3.82
C GLU A 503 -0.58 1.54 -3.36
N ASN A 504 0.51 2.03 -3.96
CA ASN A 504 1.89 1.74 -3.57
C ASN A 504 2.86 2.87 -3.96
N GLU A 505 3.48 3.51 -2.97
CA GLU A 505 4.55 4.54 -3.15
C GLU A 505 4.20 5.62 -4.19
N TYR A 506 2.97 6.13 -4.11
CA TYR A 506 2.46 7.05 -5.13
C TYR A 506 3.23 8.38 -5.16
N GLY A 507 3.82 8.82 -4.05
CA GLY A 507 4.66 10.03 -3.97
C GLY A 507 5.91 10.00 -4.87
N SER A 508 6.36 8.80 -5.25
CA SER A 508 7.45 8.55 -6.20
C SER A 508 6.97 8.53 -7.67
N TYR A 509 5.66 8.48 -7.91
CA TYR A 509 5.05 8.54 -9.24
C TYR A 509 4.47 9.94 -9.57
N GLY A 510 3.77 10.56 -8.61
CA GLY A 510 3.07 11.82 -8.83
C GLY A 510 2.42 12.40 -7.57
N GLU A 511 1.61 13.43 -7.76
CA GLU A 511 0.81 14.08 -6.72
C GLU A 511 -0.64 14.19 -7.20
N ASP A 512 -1.49 13.30 -6.72
CA ASP A 512 -2.92 13.24 -7.04
C ASP A 512 -3.69 12.56 -5.91
N LYS A 513 -4.03 13.34 -4.88
CA LYS A 513 -4.88 12.88 -3.77
C LYS A 513 -6.27 12.46 -4.23
N GLY A 514 -6.76 12.98 -5.37
CA GLY A 514 -8.05 12.62 -5.94
C GLY A 514 -8.06 11.16 -6.37
N TYR A 515 -7.08 10.75 -7.16
CA TYR A 515 -6.85 9.36 -7.55
C TYR A 515 -6.66 8.44 -6.33
N VAL A 516 -5.77 8.78 -5.40
CA VAL A 516 -5.51 7.92 -4.21
C VAL A 516 -6.78 7.78 -3.35
N SER A 517 -7.60 8.83 -3.26
CA SER A 517 -8.90 8.75 -2.58
C SER A 517 -9.87 7.80 -3.28
N GLN A 518 -9.90 7.78 -4.61
CA GLN A 518 -10.74 6.83 -5.36
C GLN A 518 -10.28 5.38 -5.16
N ILE A 519 -8.97 5.12 -5.16
CA ILE A 519 -8.41 3.78 -4.85
C ILE A 519 -8.80 3.38 -3.42
N ARG A 520 -8.63 4.28 -2.45
CA ARG A 520 -9.08 4.06 -1.06
C ARG A 520 -10.55 3.67 -1.00
N ASP A 521 -11.41 4.39 -1.72
CA ASP A 521 -12.86 4.16 -1.66
C ASP A 521 -13.22 2.78 -2.26
N ILE A 522 -12.55 2.37 -3.34
CA ILE A 522 -12.67 1.00 -3.91
C ILE A 522 -12.21 -0.05 -2.90
N VAL A 523 -11.03 0.10 -2.30
CA VAL A 523 -10.50 -0.85 -1.31
C VAL A 523 -11.38 -0.92 -0.07
N ARG A 524 -11.82 0.23 0.45
CA ARG A 524 -12.68 0.32 1.65
C ARG A 524 -14.04 -0.33 1.44
N ALA A 525 -14.63 -0.19 0.24
CA ALA A 525 -15.89 -0.85 -0.09
C ALA A 525 -15.76 -2.39 -0.08
N ASN A 526 -14.58 -2.90 -0.42
CA ASN A 526 -14.28 -4.34 -0.47
C ASN A 526 -13.83 -4.92 0.89
N TYR A 527 -13.23 -4.11 1.76
CA TYR A 527 -12.70 -4.53 3.07
C TYR A 527 -13.26 -3.67 4.23
N PRO A 528 -14.58 -3.72 4.49
CA PRO A 528 -15.20 -2.88 5.51
C PRO A 528 -14.65 -3.20 6.91
N GLY A 529 -14.26 -2.15 7.64
CA GLY A 529 -13.78 -2.25 9.03
C GLY A 529 -12.32 -2.66 9.20
N VAL A 530 -11.60 -3.01 8.13
CA VAL A 530 -10.16 -3.31 8.19
C VAL A 530 -9.34 -2.02 8.25
N ALA A 531 -8.24 -2.01 9.00
CA ALA A 531 -7.31 -0.90 9.01
C ALA A 531 -6.65 -0.71 7.64
N LEU A 532 -6.85 0.46 7.03
CA LEU A 532 -6.26 0.82 5.75
C LEU A 532 -5.01 1.69 5.96
N PHE A 533 -4.00 1.50 5.12
CA PHE A 533 -2.76 2.27 5.18
C PHE A 533 -2.23 2.62 3.79
N GLN A 534 -1.32 3.60 3.75
CA GLN A 534 -0.55 3.98 2.58
C GLN A 534 0.93 4.08 2.94
N CYS A 535 1.80 3.72 2.01
CA CYS A 535 3.25 3.75 2.16
C CYS A 535 3.90 4.71 1.16
N ASP A 536 4.96 5.39 1.60
CA ASP A 536 5.76 6.31 0.77
C ASP A 536 7.12 6.55 1.45
N TRP A 537 8.02 7.29 0.81
CA TRP A 537 9.30 7.69 1.40
C TRP A 537 9.13 8.89 2.34
N ALA A 538 10.05 9.04 3.29
CA ALA A 538 10.04 10.18 4.21
C ALA A 538 10.13 11.54 3.49
N SER A 539 10.69 11.56 2.26
CA SER A 539 10.83 12.75 1.43
C SER A 539 9.55 13.15 0.67
N ASN A 540 8.57 12.26 0.52
CA ASN A 540 7.43 12.49 -0.39
C ASN A 540 6.04 12.07 0.13
N PHE A 541 5.92 11.37 1.27
CA PHE A 541 4.64 10.86 1.80
C PHE A 541 3.56 11.93 2.00
N THR A 542 3.93 13.19 2.21
CA THR A 542 2.98 14.30 2.41
C THR A 542 2.24 14.71 1.14
N LYS A 543 2.81 14.43 -0.03
CA LYS A 543 2.19 14.73 -1.34
C LYS A 543 0.81 14.10 -1.45
N ASN A 544 0.68 12.84 -1.02
CA ASN A 544 -0.53 12.05 -1.18
C ASN A 544 -1.13 11.55 0.14
N GLY A 545 -0.63 12.06 1.28
CA GLY A 545 -1.16 11.82 2.63
C GLY A 545 -2.68 11.98 2.74
N LEU A 546 -3.44 10.89 2.93
CA LEU A 546 -4.88 10.92 3.27
C LEU A 546 -5.12 10.85 4.79
N HIS A 547 -5.97 11.72 5.32
CA HIS A 547 -6.15 11.89 6.77
C HIS A 547 -6.70 10.66 7.49
N ASP A 548 -7.51 9.89 6.80
CA ASP A 548 -8.23 8.71 7.30
C ASP A 548 -7.48 7.38 7.09
N LEU A 549 -6.23 7.44 6.63
CA LEU A 549 -5.33 6.29 6.45
C LEU A 549 -4.14 6.34 7.42
N VAL A 550 -3.62 5.18 7.80
CA VAL A 550 -2.31 5.07 8.47
C VAL A 550 -1.22 5.40 7.46
N TRP A 551 -0.22 6.21 7.87
CA TRP A 551 0.92 6.57 7.02
C TRP A 551 2.15 5.80 7.48
N THR A 552 2.75 5.02 6.58
CA THR A 552 3.94 4.21 6.84
C THR A 552 5.07 4.63 5.92
N MET A 553 6.31 4.42 6.35
CA MET A 553 7.52 4.82 5.60
C MET A 553 8.19 3.60 4.97
N ASN A 554 8.83 3.77 3.82
CA ASN A 554 9.72 2.76 3.22
C ASN A 554 11.15 3.29 3.19
N PHE A 555 12.12 2.44 3.56
CA PHE A 555 13.56 2.78 3.54
C PHE A 555 14.43 1.53 3.70
N GLY A 556 15.70 1.63 3.32
CA GLY A 556 16.62 0.49 3.27
C GLY A 556 17.51 0.28 4.48
N THR A 557 18.23 -0.83 4.44
CA THR A 557 19.33 -1.14 5.36
C THR A 557 20.34 0.01 5.44
N GLY A 558 20.74 0.39 6.66
CA GLY A 558 21.68 1.48 6.92
C GLY A 558 21.04 2.87 7.10
N ALA A 559 19.75 3.03 6.80
CA ALA A 559 19.04 4.30 6.94
C ALA A 559 19.01 4.83 8.38
N ASN A 560 19.03 6.16 8.53
CA ASN A 560 18.82 6.84 9.81
C ASN A 560 17.34 6.79 10.25
N ILE A 561 16.99 5.86 11.15
CA ILE A 561 15.60 5.58 11.55
C ILE A 561 14.89 6.81 12.15
N ASP A 562 15.56 7.59 13.00
CA ASP A 562 14.94 8.77 13.60
C ASP A 562 14.62 9.85 12.56
N GLN A 563 15.49 10.02 11.57
CA GLN A 563 15.24 10.97 10.48
C GLN A 563 14.08 10.54 9.58
N GLN A 564 13.98 9.25 9.27
CA GLN A 564 12.90 8.71 8.44
C GLN A 564 11.51 8.98 9.06
N PHE A 565 11.38 8.87 10.39
CA PHE A 565 10.10 9.10 11.07
C PHE A 565 9.90 10.52 11.62
N ALA A 566 10.93 11.37 11.65
CA ALA A 566 10.82 12.72 12.23
C ALA A 566 9.74 13.59 11.57
N PRO A 567 9.60 13.65 10.24
CA PRO A 567 8.51 14.39 9.60
C PRO A 567 7.12 13.86 9.98
N LEU A 568 6.95 12.54 10.05
CA LEU A 568 5.69 11.91 10.44
C LEU A 568 5.34 12.24 11.90
N LYS A 569 6.29 12.11 12.84
CA LYS A 569 6.09 12.45 14.25
C LYS A 569 5.69 13.92 14.44
N LYS A 570 6.23 14.83 13.62
CA LYS A 570 5.87 16.25 13.65
C LYS A 570 4.41 16.49 13.23
N LEU A 571 3.92 15.76 12.22
CA LEU A 571 2.56 15.92 11.69
C LEU A 571 1.52 15.12 12.47
N ARG A 572 1.91 13.95 13.01
CA ARG A 572 1.05 12.99 13.70
C ARG A 572 1.79 12.38 14.90
N PRO A 573 1.92 13.14 16.02
CA PRO A 573 2.71 12.70 17.19
C PRO A 573 2.16 11.43 17.85
N ASP A 574 0.88 11.14 17.66
CA ASP A 574 0.18 10.00 18.23
C ASP A 574 0.04 8.82 17.25
N SER A 575 0.60 8.90 16.03
CA SER A 575 0.54 7.79 15.08
C SER A 575 1.45 6.63 15.52
N PRO A 576 1.03 5.37 15.37
CA PRO A 576 2.00 4.28 15.37
C PRO A 576 3.00 4.47 14.22
N LEU A 577 4.22 4.00 14.43
CA LEU A 577 5.29 4.05 13.45
C LEU A 577 5.50 2.67 12.84
N MET A 578 5.59 2.62 11.52
CA MET A 578 5.86 1.39 10.78
C MET A 578 6.76 1.69 9.58
N CYS A 579 7.81 0.89 9.44
CA CYS A 579 8.53 0.74 8.18
C CYS A 579 7.81 -0.33 7.34
N SER A 580 6.99 0.07 6.38
CA SER A 580 6.18 -0.88 5.58
C SER A 580 7.02 -1.70 4.61
N GLU A 581 8.20 -1.22 4.24
CA GLU A 581 9.24 -1.97 3.54
C GLU A 581 10.61 -1.58 4.08
N PHE A 582 11.26 -2.52 4.77
CA PHE A 582 12.65 -2.40 5.17
C PHE A 582 13.52 -3.22 4.22
N TRP A 583 14.23 -2.56 3.31
CA TRP A 583 14.97 -3.24 2.25
C TRP A 583 16.23 -3.96 2.79
N SER A 584 16.19 -5.30 2.85
CA SER A 584 17.17 -6.19 3.51
C SER A 584 18.42 -6.54 2.71
N GLY A 585 18.34 -6.28 1.41
CA GLY A 585 19.25 -6.66 0.35
C GLY A 585 18.87 -5.86 -0.89
N TRP A 586 19.08 -6.39 -2.10
CA TRP A 586 18.67 -5.73 -3.34
C TRP A 586 18.56 -6.74 -4.49
N PHE A 587 17.91 -6.34 -5.58
CA PHE A 587 17.69 -7.17 -6.77
C PHE A 587 18.75 -6.92 -7.86
N ASP A 588 19.01 -7.93 -8.69
CA ASP A 588 20.02 -7.83 -9.75
C ASP A 588 19.42 -7.42 -11.11
N LYS A 589 20.28 -6.84 -11.94
CA LYS A 589 19.99 -6.45 -13.32
C LYS A 589 20.88 -7.26 -14.27
N TRP A 590 20.36 -7.63 -15.44
CA TRP A 590 21.17 -8.29 -16.46
C TRP A 590 22.32 -7.38 -16.91
N GLY A 591 23.56 -7.88 -16.83
CA GLY A 591 24.79 -7.19 -17.19
C GLY A 591 25.41 -6.33 -16.08
N ALA A 592 24.89 -6.38 -14.85
CA ALA A 592 25.44 -5.69 -13.68
C ALA A 592 25.91 -6.69 -12.60
N ASN A 593 26.70 -6.24 -11.63
CA ASN A 593 27.13 -7.10 -10.52
C ASN A 593 25.94 -7.61 -9.68
N HIS A 594 26.11 -8.77 -9.06
CA HIS A 594 25.21 -9.28 -8.04
C HIS A 594 25.21 -8.35 -6.81
N GLU A 595 24.03 -8.00 -6.34
CA GLU A 595 23.83 -7.09 -5.24
C GLU A 595 23.75 -7.83 -3.91
N THR A 596 24.53 -7.37 -2.92
CA THR A 596 24.44 -7.85 -1.54
C THR A 596 24.42 -6.67 -0.56
N ARG A 597 23.91 -6.89 0.65
CA ARG A 597 23.93 -5.91 1.75
C ARG A 597 24.43 -6.55 3.04
N PRO A 598 25.28 -5.87 3.83
CA PRO A 598 25.78 -6.41 5.09
C PRO A 598 24.66 -6.75 6.08
N ALA A 599 24.68 -7.97 6.62
CA ALA A 599 23.71 -8.39 7.63
C ALA A 599 23.75 -7.52 8.90
N ALA A 600 24.93 -7.00 9.27
CA ALA A 600 25.10 -6.20 10.48
C ALA A 600 24.27 -4.91 10.46
N ASP A 601 24.26 -4.20 9.34
CA ASP A 601 23.52 -2.94 9.18
C ASP A 601 22.01 -3.18 9.22
N MET A 602 21.54 -4.27 8.59
CA MET A 602 20.14 -4.67 8.62
C MET A 602 19.69 -4.97 10.05
N ILE A 603 20.51 -5.70 10.80
CA ILE A 603 20.23 -6.07 12.20
C ILE A 603 20.21 -4.84 13.09
N ALA A 604 21.15 -3.91 12.91
CA ALA A 604 21.19 -2.67 13.69
C ALA A 604 19.91 -1.85 13.51
N GLY A 605 19.44 -1.67 12.27
CA GLY A 605 18.18 -0.97 11.99
C GLY A 605 16.96 -1.66 12.59
N ILE A 606 16.87 -3.00 12.50
CA ILE A 606 15.77 -3.77 13.10
C ILE A 606 15.79 -3.70 14.64
N ASP A 607 16.97 -3.82 15.26
CA ASP A 607 17.11 -3.72 16.72
C ASP A 607 16.71 -2.32 17.21
N GLU A 608 17.12 -1.27 16.49
CA GLU A 608 16.72 0.10 16.79
C GLU A 608 15.21 0.28 16.70
N MET A 609 14.59 -0.13 15.58
CA MET A 609 13.14 -0.04 15.39
C MET A 609 12.39 -0.77 16.51
N LEU A 610 12.74 -2.03 16.79
CA LEU A 610 12.06 -2.83 17.81
C LEU A 610 12.26 -2.30 19.22
N SER A 611 13.46 -1.78 19.55
CA SER A 611 13.72 -1.15 20.86
C SER A 611 12.85 0.08 21.12
N LYS A 612 12.42 0.76 20.04
CA LYS A 612 11.55 1.94 20.06
C LYS A 612 10.06 1.59 19.86
N GLY A 613 9.70 0.30 19.78
CA GLY A 613 8.32 -0.14 19.52
C GLY A 613 7.82 0.12 18.10
N ILE A 614 8.73 0.37 17.15
CA ILE A 614 8.43 0.61 15.74
C ILE A 614 8.20 -0.73 15.04
N SER A 615 7.11 -0.82 14.28
CA SER A 615 6.77 -1.99 13.47
C SER A 615 7.55 -2.01 12.16
N PHE A 616 7.75 -3.19 11.56
CA PHE A 616 8.37 -3.27 10.23
C PHE A 616 7.86 -4.46 9.40
N SER A 617 7.95 -4.37 8.07
CA SER A 617 7.98 -5.52 7.15
C SER A 617 9.37 -5.62 6.51
N LEU A 618 9.98 -6.80 6.57
CA LEU A 618 11.30 -7.02 5.97
C LEU A 618 11.18 -7.42 4.50
N TYR A 619 11.60 -6.52 3.61
CA TYR A 619 11.53 -6.64 2.16
C TYR A 619 12.93 -6.95 1.59
N MET A 620 13.27 -8.13 1.11
CA MET A 620 12.50 -9.37 1.16
C MET A 620 13.00 -10.25 2.30
N THR A 621 12.06 -10.89 3.01
CA THR A 621 12.44 -11.98 3.91
C THR A 621 12.76 -13.25 3.12
N HIS A 622 12.00 -13.48 2.06
CA HIS A 622 12.25 -14.47 1.02
C HIS A 622 11.72 -13.91 -0.31
N GLY A 623 12.60 -13.67 -1.28
CA GLY A 623 12.18 -13.13 -2.57
C GLY A 623 11.71 -14.19 -3.56
N GLY A 624 12.45 -15.29 -3.73
CA GLY A 624 12.08 -16.41 -4.62
C GLY A 624 12.55 -16.21 -6.06
N THR A 625 11.71 -16.52 -7.05
CA THR A 625 12.07 -16.47 -8.48
C THR A 625 10.98 -15.79 -9.32
N ASN A 626 11.40 -14.95 -10.26
CA ASN A 626 10.56 -14.40 -11.32
C ASN A 626 10.35 -15.45 -12.43
N TRP A 627 9.37 -16.35 -12.27
CA TRP A 627 9.13 -17.42 -13.24
C TRP A 627 8.77 -16.89 -14.62
N GLY A 628 9.21 -17.60 -15.66
CA GLY A 628 8.84 -17.30 -17.04
C GLY A 628 9.20 -15.87 -17.47
N HIS A 629 8.17 -15.08 -17.81
CA HIS A 629 8.29 -13.71 -18.31
C HIS A 629 8.01 -12.64 -17.24
N TRP A 630 7.87 -13.01 -15.97
CA TRP A 630 7.34 -12.10 -14.95
C TRP A 630 8.35 -11.13 -14.33
N ALA A 631 9.65 -11.27 -14.63
CA ALA A 631 10.65 -10.29 -14.22
C ALA A 631 10.35 -8.93 -14.87
N GLY A 632 10.45 -7.84 -14.10
CA GLY A 632 10.24 -6.50 -14.62
C GLY A 632 11.49 -5.86 -15.21
N ALA A 633 11.47 -4.53 -15.31
CA ALA A 633 12.63 -3.71 -15.59
C ALA A 633 12.56 -2.37 -14.83
N ASN A 634 13.69 -1.76 -14.52
CA ASN A 634 13.75 -0.46 -13.86
C ASN A 634 14.07 0.68 -14.84
N SER A 635 13.82 1.92 -14.40
CA SER A 635 14.00 3.21 -15.08
C SER A 635 14.47 4.25 -14.07
N PRO A 636 15.24 5.29 -14.45
CA PRO A 636 15.57 5.79 -15.78
C PRO A 636 16.54 4.93 -16.58
N GLY A 637 16.38 4.94 -17.91
CA GLY A 637 17.01 3.97 -18.80
C GLY A 637 16.28 2.63 -18.80
N PHE A 638 16.78 1.63 -19.53
CA PHE A 638 16.17 0.30 -19.53
C PHE A 638 17.09 -0.70 -18.84
N ALA A 639 16.73 -1.12 -17.63
CA ALA A 639 17.50 -2.08 -16.85
C ALA A 639 16.63 -3.30 -16.48
N PRO A 640 16.62 -4.37 -17.30
CA PRO A 640 15.79 -5.53 -17.03
C PRO A 640 16.30 -6.35 -15.86
N ASP A 641 15.38 -6.71 -14.97
CA ASP A 641 15.67 -7.49 -13.77
C ASP A 641 15.99 -8.94 -14.15
N VAL A 642 16.83 -9.62 -13.34
CA VAL A 642 17.14 -11.03 -13.57
C VAL A 642 15.98 -11.97 -13.17
N THR A 643 16.11 -13.24 -13.54
CA THR A 643 15.11 -14.26 -13.20
C THR A 643 15.12 -14.58 -11.71
N SER A 644 16.30 -14.68 -11.11
CA SER A 644 16.42 -14.84 -9.67
C SER A 644 15.86 -13.62 -8.95
N TYR A 645 15.10 -13.85 -7.89
CA TYR A 645 14.73 -12.82 -6.94
C TYR A 645 15.24 -13.22 -5.55
N ASP A 646 16.47 -13.76 -5.49
CA ASP A 646 17.15 -14.11 -4.24
C ASP A 646 17.21 -12.92 -3.27
N TYR A 647 17.47 -11.73 -3.82
CA TYR A 647 17.48 -10.44 -3.13
C TYR A 647 18.57 -10.31 -2.06
N ASP A 648 19.51 -11.26 -1.94
CA ASP A 648 20.34 -11.42 -0.74
C ASP A 648 19.48 -11.45 0.55
N ALA A 649 18.32 -12.09 0.45
CA ALA A 649 17.38 -12.21 1.54
C ALA A 649 17.91 -13.15 2.65
N PRO A 650 17.38 -13.05 3.88
CA PRO A 650 17.64 -14.06 4.91
C PRO A 650 17.33 -15.48 4.44
N ILE A 651 16.30 -15.67 3.61
CA ILE A 651 15.96 -16.95 3.01
C ILE A 651 16.24 -16.87 1.52
N SER A 652 17.20 -17.67 1.03
CA SER A 652 17.65 -17.63 -0.37
C SER A 652 16.54 -18.00 -1.37
N GLU A 653 16.80 -17.82 -2.67
CA GLU A 653 15.91 -18.19 -3.78
C GLU A 653 15.30 -19.60 -3.62
N SER A 654 16.10 -20.60 -3.26
CA SER A 654 15.65 -22.00 -3.08
C SER A 654 15.14 -22.32 -1.67
N GLY A 655 15.00 -21.32 -0.80
CA GLY A 655 14.50 -21.51 0.56
C GLY A 655 15.53 -22.01 1.58
N GLN A 656 16.83 -21.85 1.31
CA GLN A 656 17.85 -22.18 2.30
C GLN A 656 18.01 -21.06 3.32
N THR A 657 18.38 -21.41 4.56
CA THR A 657 18.78 -20.41 5.56
C THR A 657 20.18 -19.90 5.25
N THR A 658 20.36 -18.58 5.20
CA THR A 658 21.66 -17.93 4.99
C THR A 658 22.33 -17.56 6.33
N PRO A 659 23.59 -17.12 6.35
CA PRO A 659 24.17 -16.49 7.54
C PRO A 659 23.33 -15.32 8.07
N LYS A 660 22.74 -14.52 7.16
CA LYS A 660 21.84 -13.41 7.48
C LYS A 660 20.59 -13.88 8.23
N TYR A 661 20.02 -15.06 7.89
CA TYR A 661 18.93 -15.68 8.64
C TYR A 661 19.28 -15.93 10.10
N TRP A 662 20.44 -16.53 10.36
CA TRP A 662 20.81 -16.96 11.71
C TRP A 662 21.11 -15.78 12.62
N GLU A 663 21.78 -14.74 12.10
CA GLU A 663 22.03 -13.51 12.86
C GLU A 663 20.74 -12.72 13.12
N LEU A 664 19.84 -12.60 12.13
CA LEU A 664 18.53 -11.98 12.33
C LEU A 664 17.67 -12.76 13.32
N ARG A 665 17.64 -14.09 13.22
CA ARG A 665 16.92 -14.96 14.18
C ARG A 665 17.42 -14.70 15.61
N LYS A 666 18.73 -14.63 15.79
CA LYS A 666 19.35 -14.33 17.09
C LYS A 666 18.92 -12.95 17.60
N ALA A 667 18.91 -11.92 16.76
CA ALA A 667 18.47 -10.58 17.13
C ALA A 667 16.98 -10.57 17.55
N LEU A 668 16.10 -11.21 16.77
CA LEU A 668 14.66 -11.27 17.05
C LEU A 668 14.30 -12.06 18.31
N SER A 669 15.18 -12.96 18.78
CA SER A 669 14.95 -13.71 20.03
C SER A 669 14.76 -12.81 21.26
N LYS A 670 15.33 -11.59 21.24
CA LYS A 670 15.15 -10.57 22.29
C LYS A 670 13.70 -10.06 22.39
N TYR A 671 12.95 -10.12 21.29
CA TYR A 671 11.63 -9.49 21.12
C TYR A 671 10.50 -10.53 20.98
N MET A 672 10.62 -11.64 21.71
CA MET A 672 9.64 -12.74 21.73
C MET A 672 8.71 -12.69 22.95
N ASN A 673 8.77 -11.65 23.78
CA ASN A 673 7.88 -11.46 24.95
C ASN A 673 7.88 -12.67 25.92
N GLY A 674 9.03 -13.33 26.09
CA GLY A 674 9.18 -14.51 26.95
C GLY A 674 8.90 -15.85 26.27
N GLU A 675 8.42 -15.85 25.03
CA GLU A 675 8.22 -17.06 24.23
C GLU A 675 9.51 -17.52 23.53
N LYS A 676 9.58 -18.80 23.19
CA LYS A 676 10.67 -19.35 22.36
C LYS A 676 10.27 -19.27 20.89
N GLN A 677 11.21 -18.87 20.02
CA GLN A 677 11.03 -18.95 18.57
C GLN A 677 10.71 -20.38 18.13
N ALA A 678 9.84 -20.51 17.13
CA ALA A 678 9.49 -21.80 16.55
C ALA A 678 10.71 -22.51 15.94
N LYS A 679 10.66 -23.85 15.88
CA LYS A 679 11.74 -24.66 15.31
C LYS A 679 11.86 -24.42 13.81
N VAL A 680 13.08 -24.30 13.31
CA VAL A 680 13.36 -24.22 11.86
C VAL A 680 12.91 -25.52 11.19
N PRO A 681 12.05 -25.48 10.15
CA PRO A 681 11.63 -26.68 9.42
C PRO A 681 12.81 -27.33 8.69
N ALA A 682 12.66 -28.59 8.28
CA ALA A 682 13.66 -29.25 7.45
C ALA A 682 13.79 -28.53 6.10
N LEU A 683 15.03 -28.31 5.64
CA LEU A 683 15.31 -27.69 4.35
C LEU A 683 15.22 -28.73 3.22
N ILE A 684 14.80 -28.28 2.03
CA ILE A 684 14.86 -29.07 0.80
C ILE A 684 16.24 -28.85 0.20
N LYS A 685 17.10 -29.86 0.22
CA LYS A 685 18.49 -29.71 -0.22
C LYS A 685 18.60 -29.91 -1.73
N PRO A 686 19.29 -29.00 -2.45
CA PRO A 686 19.54 -29.20 -3.86
C PRO A 686 20.39 -30.45 -4.15
N ILE A 687 20.15 -31.09 -5.28
CA ILE A 687 20.88 -32.25 -5.80
C ILE A 687 21.66 -31.86 -7.05
N ARG A 688 22.68 -32.64 -7.37
CA ARG A 688 23.37 -32.56 -8.65
C ARG A 688 22.70 -33.44 -9.70
N ILE A 689 22.64 -32.95 -10.93
CA ILE A 689 22.24 -33.72 -12.12
C ILE A 689 23.46 -33.77 -13.03
N PRO A 690 23.95 -34.97 -13.43
CA PRO A 690 25.08 -35.08 -14.35
C PRO A 690 24.82 -34.30 -15.64
N SER A 691 25.90 -33.80 -16.25
CA SER A 691 25.81 -33.11 -17.52
C SER A 691 25.09 -33.95 -18.57
N PHE A 692 24.17 -33.32 -19.30
CA PHE A 692 23.39 -33.91 -20.38
C PHE A 692 23.44 -33.00 -21.62
N GLN A 693 23.28 -33.63 -22.78
CA GLN A 693 23.32 -32.97 -24.08
C GLN A 693 21.91 -32.79 -24.63
N PHE A 694 21.68 -31.68 -25.30
CA PHE A 694 20.49 -31.51 -26.14
C PHE A 694 20.73 -32.25 -27.45
N THR A 695 19.69 -32.92 -27.93
CA THR A 695 19.77 -33.83 -29.09
C THR A 695 18.98 -33.32 -30.27
N GLU A 696 18.00 -32.46 -30.02
CA GLU A 696 17.08 -31.96 -31.03
C GLU A 696 16.98 -30.43 -30.97
N MET A 697 16.80 -29.81 -32.14
CA MET A 697 16.50 -28.39 -32.26
C MET A 697 15.44 -28.12 -33.32
N ALA A 698 14.73 -27.01 -33.21
CA ALA A 698 13.80 -26.49 -34.21
C ALA A 698 14.22 -25.05 -34.58
N PRO A 699 14.78 -24.82 -35.78
CA PRO A 699 15.22 -23.48 -36.18
C PRO A 699 14.05 -22.51 -36.25
N LEU A 700 14.24 -21.29 -35.73
CA LEU A 700 13.15 -20.32 -35.60
C LEU A 700 12.50 -19.97 -36.96
N PHE A 701 13.32 -19.63 -37.96
CA PHE A 701 12.82 -19.15 -39.25
C PHE A 701 12.06 -20.22 -40.06
N ASP A 702 12.33 -21.51 -39.79
CA ASP A 702 11.62 -22.64 -40.40
C ASP A 702 10.29 -22.97 -39.69
N ASN A 703 10.08 -22.36 -38.52
CA ASN A 703 8.95 -22.60 -37.62
C ASN A 703 8.11 -21.35 -37.37
N LEU A 704 8.19 -20.34 -38.25
CA LEU A 704 7.38 -19.14 -38.11
C LEU A 704 5.87 -19.46 -38.20
N PRO A 705 5.04 -18.84 -37.35
CA PRO A 705 3.59 -18.98 -37.44
C PRO A 705 3.02 -18.25 -38.67
N ALA A 706 1.69 -18.20 -38.77
CA ALA A 706 1.05 -17.41 -39.82
C ALA A 706 1.39 -15.92 -39.70
N ALA A 707 1.79 -15.31 -40.82
CA ALA A 707 2.08 -13.88 -40.88
C ALA A 707 0.80 -13.04 -40.79
N LYS A 708 0.86 -11.96 -40.02
CA LYS A 708 -0.07 -10.83 -40.07
C LYS A 708 0.50 -9.78 -41.02
N LYS A 709 -0.34 -9.08 -41.77
CA LYS A 709 0.11 -8.05 -42.73
C LYS A 709 -0.33 -6.67 -42.28
N ASP A 710 0.60 -5.73 -42.28
CA ASP A 710 0.31 -4.33 -42.01
C ASP A 710 1.18 -3.40 -42.83
N ARG A 711 0.64 -2.26 -43.25
CA ARG A 711 1.41 -1.29 -44.02
C ARG A 711 2.42 -0.56 -43.14
N ASN A 712 2.05 -0.29 -41.89
CA ASN A 712 2.89 0.46 -40.95
C ASN A 712 3.29 -0.43 -39.77
N ILE A 713 4.38 -0.04 -39.12
CA ILE A 713 4.76 -0.61 -37.83
C ILE A 713 3.63 -0.41 -36.82
N ARG A 714 3.44 -1.43 -35.97
CA ARG A 714 2.57 -1.43 -34.80
C ARG A 714 3.28 -2.16 -33.67
N THR A 715 2.92 -1.85 -32.44
CA THR A 715 3.51 -2.48 -31.26
C THR A 715 2.99 -3.91 -31.07
N MET A 716 3.66 -4.67 -30.19
CA MET A 716 3.30 -6.05 -29.86
C MET A 716 1.86 -6.16 -29.31
N GLU A 717 1.42 -5.20 -28.49
CA GLU A 717 0.10 -5.17 -27.88
C GLU A 717 -1.01 -4.93 -28.92
N GLU A 718 -0.73 -4.15 -29.96
CA GLU A 718 -1.64 -3.94 -31.10
C GLU A 718 -1.86 -5.23 -31.90
N TYR A 719 -0.89 -6.15 -31.88
CA TYR A 719 -1.03 -7.50 -32.44
C TYR A 719 -1.61 -8.52 -31.45
N ASN A 720 -2.10 -8.05 -30.30
CA ASN A 720 -2.69 -8.88 -29.23
C ASN A 720 -1.70 -9.87 -28.62
N GLN A 721 -0.44 -9.46 -28.46
CA GLN A 721 0.59 -10.23 -27.77
C GLN A 721 1.13 -9.39 -26.59
N GLY A 722 1.23 -10.00 -25.42
CA GLY A 722 1.77 -9.35 -24.22
C GLY A 722 3.24 -9.67 -23.96
N PHE A 723 3.67 -10.89 -24.28
CA PHE A 723 4.96 -11.46 -23.91
C PHE A 723 5.61 -12.23 -25.07
N GLY A 724 6.91 -12.43 -24.97
CA GLY A 724 7.71 -13.20 -25.93
C GLY A 724 8.39 -12.35 -26.98
N SER A 725 8.53 -12.93 -28.16
CA SER A 725 9.24 -12.30 -29.27
C SER A 725 8.29 -11.99 -30.42
N ILE A 726 8.69 -11.06 -31.27
CA ILE A 726 7.94 -10.66 -32.45
C ILE A 726 8.92 -10.41 -33.60
N LEU A 727 8.64 -10.99 -34.77
CA LEU A 727 9.44 -10.80 -35.97
C LEU A 727 8.72 -9.84 -36.92
N TYR A 728 9.42 -8.78 -37.33
CA TYR A 728 8.97 -7.86 -38.38
C TYR A 728 9.77 -8.12 -39.66
N ARG A 729 9.07 -8.46 -40.74
CA ARG A 729 9.67 -8.76 -42.04
C ARG A 729 9.17 -7.78 -43.10
N THR A 730 10.06 -7.28 -43.94
CA THR A 730 9.69 -6.51 -45.15
C THR A 730 10.70 -6.77 -46.28
N THR A 731 10.44 -6.19 -47.44
CA THR A 731 11.36 -6.19 -48.59
C THR A 731 11.97 -4.81 -48.79
N LEU A 732 13.23 -4.76 -49.21
CA LEU A 732 13.99 -3.54 -49.31
C LEU A 732 14.03 -2.97 -50.74
N PRO A 733 14.14 -1.64 -50.90
CA PRO A 733 14.53 -1.03 -52.17
C PRO A 733 15.97 -1.40 -52.54
N GLU A 734 16.38 -1.13 -53.78
CA GLU A 734 17.80 -1.27 -54.16
C GLU A 734 18.67 -0.28 -53.38
N MET A 735 19.78 -0.76 -52.83
CA MET A 735 20.80 0.06 -52.19
C MET A 735 22.16 -0.26 -52.77
N LYS A 736 22.80 0.72 -53.40
CA LYS A 736 24.10 0.56 -54.07
C LYS A 736 25.30 0.79 -53.14
N THR A 737 25.08 1.49 -52.04
CA THR A 737 26.08 1.83 -51.03
C THR A 737 25.55 1.40 -49.65
N PRO A 738 26.44 1.24 -48.65
CA PRO A 738 26.01 1.11 -47.26
C PRO A 738 25.08 2.26 -46.86
N SER A 739 24.18 1.96 -45.94
CA SER A 739 23.14 2.84 -45.42
C SER A 739 23.12 2.76 -43.90
N LEU A 740 22.35 3.63 -43.25
CA LEU A 740 22.11 3.59 -41.82
C LEU A 740 20.69 3.09 -41.58
N LEU A 741 20.55 1.91 -40.96
CA LEU A 741 19.26 1.43 -40.48
C LEU A 741 18.99 2.03 -39.11
N THR A 742 17.84 2.66 -38.94
CA THR A 742 17.34 3.19 -37.66
C THR A 742 16.03 2.49 -37.30
N VAL A 743 15.93 1.97 -36.08
CA VAL A 743 14.72 1.35 -35.53
C VAL A 743 14.25 2.18 -34.35
N ASN A 744 13.13 2.90 -34.51
CA ASN A 744 12.58 3.84 -33.55
C ASN A 744 11.33 3.25 -32.89
N ASP A 745 11.33 2.87 -31.61
CA ASP A 745 12.45 2.26 -30.90
C ASP A 745 12.24 0.74 -30.85
N ALA A 746 13.33 -0.03 -30.86
CA ALA A 746 13.28 -1.48 -30.66
C ALA A 746 13.17 -1.82 -29.17
N HIS A 747 12.00 -2.27 -28.73
CA HIS A 747 11.71 -2.67 -27.35
C HIS A 747 11.63 -4.21 -27.25
N ASP A 748 12.68 -4.93 -26.86
CA ASP A 748 13.89 -4.42 -26.16
C ASP A 748 15.24 -4.91 -26.71
N TYR A 749 15.30 -6.12 -27.23
CA TYR A 749 16.52 -6.65 -27.83
C TYR A 749 16.20 -7.12 -29.24
N ALA A 750 16.75 -6.42 -30.24
CA ALA A 750 16.51 -6.74 -31.64
C ALA A 750 17.73 -7.34 -32.32
N GLN A 751 17.51 -8.36 -33.15
CA GLN A 751 18.50 -8.87 -34.10
C GLN A 751 18.02 -8.58 -35.52
N VAL A 752 18.94 -8.10 -36.35
CA VAL A 752 18.66 -7.66 -37.71
C VAL A 752 19.33 -8.60 -38.70
N PHE A 753 18.55 -9.10 -39.67
CA PHE A 753 19.02 -10.00 -40.70
C PHE A 753 18.65 -9.49 -42.10
N LEU A 754 19.55 -9.69 -43.06
CA LEU A 754 19.36 -9.44 -44.48
C LEU A 754 19.48 -10.76 -45.25
N ASP A 755 18.38 -11.20 -45.88
CA ASP A 755 18.30 -12.49 -46.57
C ASP A 755 18.77 -13.67 -45.70
N GLY A 756 18.50 -13.61 -44.39
CA GLY A 756 18.92 -14.62 -43.40
C GLY A 756 20.33 -14.43 -42.83
N LYS A 757 21.12 -13.49 -43.35
CA LYS A 757 22.43 -13.13 -42.79
C LYS A 757 22.29 -12.11 -41.67
N TYR A 758 22.79 -12.41 -40.49
CA TYR A 758 22.88 -11.51 -39.34
C TYR A 758 23.78 -10.32 -39.66
N ILE A 759 23.23 -9.13 -39.45
CA ILE A 759 23.90 -7.86 -39.67
C ILE A 759 24.37 -7.26 -38.34
N GLY A 760 23.53 -7.35 -37.31
CA GLY A 760 23.84 -6.79 -35.99
C GLY A 760 22.65 -6.87 -35.04
N LYS A 761 22.86 -6.32 -33.84
CA LYS A 761 21.86 -6.21 -32.78
C LYS A 761 21.58 -4.75 -32.43
N LEU A 762 20.45 -4.52 -31.78
CA LEU A 762 20.11 -3.29 -31.07
C LEU A 762 19.66 -3.67 -29.65
N ASP A 763 20.41 -3.24 -28.66
CA ASP A 763 20.17 -3.48 -27.23
C ASP A 763 19.65 -2.20 -26.54
N ARG A 764 18.37 -2.19 -26.15
CA ARG A 764 17.72 -1.04 -25.50
C ARG A 764 18.45 -0.58 -24.24
N ARG A 765 19.09 -1.49 -23.49
CA ARG A 765 19.86 -1.15 -22.28
C ARG A 765 21.01 -0.19 -22.56
N ASN A 766 21.58 -0.29 -23.76
CA ASN A 766 22.68 0.54 -24.21
C ASN A 766 22.22 1.76 -25.03
N GLY A 767 20.90 1.96 -25.19
CA GLY A 767 20.34 3.01 -26.05
C GLY A 767 20.62 2.81 -27.54
N GLU A 768 20.96 1.58 -27.96
CA GLU A 768 21.27 1.27 -29.36
C GLU A 768 20.00 1.32 -30.22
N LYS A 769 20.00 2.19 -31.25
CA LYS A 769 18.87 2.37 -32.19
C LYS A 769 19.26 2.28 -33.66
N GLN A 770 20.55 2.30 -33.94
CA GLN A 770 21.10 2.44 -35.28
C GLN A 770 22.23 1.45 -35.51
N LEU A 771 22.35 0.97 -36.74
CA LEU A 771 23.50 0.17 -37.18
C LEU A 771 23.77 0.39 -38.67
N GLU A 772 25.05 0.29 -39.04
CA GLU A 772 25.45 0.32 -40.45
C GLU A 772 24.87 -0.89 -41.19
N PHE A 773 24.22 -0.64 -42.31
CA PHE A 773 23.45 -1.63 -43.04
C PHE A 773 23.99 -1.76 -44.47
N PRO A 774 24.32 -2.98 -44.93
CA PRO A 774 25.03 -3.18 -46.19
C PRO A 774 24.18 -2.85 -47.42
N ALA A 775 24.85 -2.63 -48.55
CA ALA A 775 24.22 -2.56 -49.87
C ALA A 775 23.45 -3.86 -50.19
N CYS A 776 22.31 -3.74 -50.86
CA CYS A 776 21.46 -4.89 -51.18
C CYS A 776 20.69 -4.72 -52.51
N PRO A 777 20.35 -5.82 -53.20
CA PRO A 777 19.51 -5.76 -54.39
C PRO A 777 18.07 -5.39 -54.04
N LYS A 778 17.31 -4.92 -55.04
CA LYS A 778 15.88 -4.68 -54.92
C LYS A 778 15.16 -5.99 -54.54
N GLY A 779 14.30 -5.93 -53.52
CA GLY A 779 13.52 -7.08 -53.06
C GLY A 779 14.22 -7.95 -52.03
N ALA A 780 15.43 -7.58 -51.57
CA ALA A 780 16.10 -8.24 -50.47
C ALA A 780 15.22 -8.24 -49.20
N ARG A 781 15.25 -9.33 -48.44
CA ARG A 781 14.41 -9.54 -47.26
C ARG A 781 15.09 -8.98 -46.01
N LEU A 782 14.42 -8.04 -45.35
CA LEU A 782 14.78 -7.57 -44.01
C LEU A 782 13.95 -8.33 -42.99
N ASP A 783 14.62 -8.89 -41.98
CA ASP A 783 14.02 -9.52 -40.80
C ASP A 783 14.54 -8.80 -39.54
N ILE A 784 13.64 -8.32 -38.69
CA ILE A 784 13.97 -7.73 -37.38
C ILE A 784 13.26 -8.55 -36.30
N LEU A 785 14.02 -9.42 -35.63
CA LEU A 785 13.53 -10.24 -34.52
C LEU A 785 13.68 -9.44 -33.22
N VAL A 786 12.57 -9.08 -32.59
CA VAL A 786 12.55 -8.32 -31.33
C VAL A 786 12.06 -9.21 -30.19
N GLU A 787 12.89 -9.41 -29.17
CA GLU A 787 12.46 -9.99 -27.90
C GLU A 787 12.01 -8.88 -26.95
N ALA A 788 10.80 -9.03 -26.40
CA ALA A 788 10.32 -8.21 -25.31
C ALA A 788 10.84 -8.81 -23.98
N MET A 789 11.64 -8.03 -23.27
CA MET A 789 11.96 -8.30 -21.88
C MET A 789 10.86 -7.74 -20.98
N GLY A 790 11.05 -7.74 -19.66
CA GLY A 790 10.08 -7.18 -18.72
C GLY A 790 9.73 -5.72 -19.06
N ARG A 791 8.45 -5.36 -18.96
CA ARG A 791 8.00 -3.97 -18.96
C ARG A 791 8.54 -3.26 -17.74
N ILE A 792 8.89 -1.99 -17.93
CA ILE A 792 9.32 -1.12 -16.84
C ILE A 792 8.26 -1.13 -15.73
N ASN A 793 8.71 -1.32 -14.50
CA ASN A 793 7.87 -1.48 -13.32
C ASN A 793 7.89 -0.28 -12.37
N PHE A 794 8.71 0.75 -12.64
CA PHE A 794 8.87 1.91 -11.77
C PHE A 794 8.83 3.24 -12.53
N GLY A 795 8.38 4.31 -11.86
CA GLY A 795 8.31 5.65 -12.41
C GLY A 795 7.23 5.86 -13.49
N ARG A 796 7.38 6.92 -14.29
CA ARG A 796 6.42 7.28 -15.36
C ARG A 796 6.59 6.43 -16.63
N ALA A 797 7.73 5.76 -16.76
CA ALA A 797 8.06 4.92 -17.91
C ALA A 797 7.33 3.56 -17.92
N ILE A 798 6.50 3.25 -16.91
CA ILE A 798 5.64 2.05 -16.87
C ILE A 798 4.69 1.91 -18.06
N LYS A 799 4.46 2.99 -18.82
CA LYS A 799 3.77 2.93 -20.12
C LYS A 799 4.73 2.42 -21.20
N ASP A 800 5.15 1.18 -21.05
CA ASP A 800 6.22 0.57 -21.82
C ASP A 800 5.69 -0.36 -22.91
N PHE A 801 5.48 0.17 -24.11
CA PHE A 801 5.09 -0.62 -25.28
C PHE A 801 6.25 -1.51 -25.75
N LYS A 802 5.96 -2.73 -26.19
CA LYS A 802 6.97 -3.68 -26.70
C LYS A 802 6.90 -3.88 -28.21
N GLY A 803 7.97 -4.42 -28.80
CA GLY A 803 8.13 -4.53 -30.26
C GLY A 803 8.80 -3.30 -30.85
N ILE A 804 8.40 -2.87 -32.05
CA ILE A 804 8.91 -1.61 -32.64
C ILE A 804 7.86 -0.53 -32.38
N THR A 805 8.23 0.56 -31.71
CA THR A 805 7.25 1.51 -31.16
C THR A 805 6.80 2.59 -32.13
N GLN A 806 7.58 2.92 -33.16
CA GLN A 806 7.28 4.00 -34.12
C GLN A 806 7.57 3.61 -35.58
N SER A 807 8.83 3.54 -35.99
CA SER A 807 9.24 3.40 -37.40
C SER A 807 10.53 2.59 -37.57
N VAL A 808 10.74 2.13 -38.80
CA VAL A 808 12.03 1.61 -39.27
C VAL A 808 12.42 2.41 -40.50
N GLU A 809 13.62 2.96 -40.48
CA GLU A 809 14.08 3.92 -41.46
C GLU A 809 15.45 3.53 -42.01
N LEU A 810 15.63 3.73 -43.32
CA LEU A 810 16.93 3.62 -43.98
C LEU A 810 17.37 5.00 -44.43
N THR A 811 18.56 5.41 -44.00
CA THR A 811 19.17 6.67 -44.43
C THR A 811 20.39 6.39 -45.31
N VAL A 812 20.42 7.00 -46.49
CA VAL A 812 21.57 6.96 -47.41
C VAL A 812 22.09 8.37 -47.64
N ASP A 813 23.40 8.52 -47.79
CA ASP A 813 23.99 9.76 -48.28
C ASP A 813 24.04 9.74 -49.81
N ILE A 814 23.48 10.78 -50.43
CA ILE A 814 23.58 11.01 -51.87
C ILE A 814 24.10 12.44 -52.07
N ASP A 815 25.30 12.56 -52.63
CA ASP A 815 25.99 13.82 -52.90
C ASP A 815 26.15 14.74 -51.66
N GLY A 816 26.44 14.16 -50.49
CA GLY A 816 26.65 14.87 -49.23
C GLY A 816 25.36 15.30 -48.54
N ARG A 817 24.21 14.70 -48.91
CA ARG A 817 22.89 14.96 -48.32
C ARG A 817 22.24 13.65 -47.86
N PRO A 818 21.73 13.59 -46.62
CA PRO A 818 21.01 12.40 -46.15
C PRO A 818 19.61 12.33 -46.75
N PHE A 819 19.25 11.16 -47.29
CA PHE A 819 17.91 10.80 -47.72
C PHE A 819 17.39 9.65 -46.87
N THR A 820 16.27 9.87 -46.19
CA THR A 820 15.67 8.88 -45.28
C THR A 820 14.38 8.30 -45.88
N CYS A 821 14.29 6.98 -45.90
CA CYS A 821 13.12 6.22 -46.34
C CYS A 821 12.52 5.46 -45.15
N ASN A 822 11.25 5.73 -44.82
CA ASN A 822 10.50 4.98 -43.82
C ASN A 822 9.92 3.71 -44.45
N LEU A 823 10.34 2.55 -43.97
CA LEU A 823 9.97 1.24 -44.51
C LEU A 823 8.53 0.85 -44.16
N LYS A 824 7.87 0.18 -45.12
CA LYS A 824 6.45 -0.16 -45.11
C LYS A 824 6.22 -1.62 -45.49
N ASP A 825 4.96 -2.03 -45.45
CA ASP A 825 4.45 -3.30 -45.95
C ASP A 825 5.10 -4.51 -45.25
N TRP A 826 4.76 -4.64 -43.96
CA TRP A 826 5.32 -5.60 -43.02
C TRP A 826 4.51 -6.89 -42.97
N GLU A 827 5.23 -8.01 -42.96
CA GLU A 827 4.77 -9.30 -42.47
C GLU A 827 5.24 -9.47 -41.02
N VAL A 828 4.31 -9.70 -40.10
CA VAL A 828 4.58 -9.73 -38.65
C VAL A 828 4.19 -11.08 -38.06
N TYR A 829 5.09 -11.65 -37.26
CA TYR A 829 4.93 -12.97 -36.67
C TYR A 829 5.04 -12.89 -35.15
N ASN A 830 3.96 -13.26 -34.45
CA ASN A 830 3.95 -13.34 -32.99
C ASN A 830 4.56 -14.66 -32.52
N LEU A 831 5.62 -14.61 -31.72
CA LEU A 831 6.27 -15.78 -31.13
C LEU A 831 5.91 -15.82 -29.64
N GLU A 832 4.91 -16.63 -29.31
CA GLU A 832 4.32 -16.65 -27.97
C GLU A 832 5.25 -17.33 -26.95
N ASP A 833 5.41 -16.71 -25.78
CA ASP A 833 6.13 -17.29 -24.63
C ASP A 833 5.30 -18.36 -23.91
N THR A 834 4.97 -19.44 -24.62
CA THR A 834 4.24 -20.59 -24.05
C THR A 834 4.94 -21.90 -24.33
N TYR A 835 4.82 -22.83 -23.38
CA TYR A 835 5.37 -24.19 -23.53
C TYR A 835 4.82 -24.88 -24.78
N ASP A 836 3.51 -24.78 -25.02
CA ASP A 836 2.86 -25.44 -26.16
C ASP A 836 3.32 -24.86 -27.50
N PHE A 837 3.57 -23.55 -27.59
CA PHE A 837 4.12 -22.95 -28.80
C PHE A 837 5.51 -23.54 -29.13
N TYR A 838 6.41 -23.57 -28.14
CA TYR A 838 7.77 -24.07 -28.33
C TYR A 838 7.85 -25.59 -28.55
N LYS A 839 7.04 -26.36 -27.82
CA LYS A 839 6.99 -27.82 -27.92
C LYS A 839 6.50 -28.31 -29.29
N ASN A 840 5.57 -27.58 -29.90
CA ASN A 840 4.95 -27.97 -31.18
C ASN A 840 5.74 -27.51 -32.41
N MET A 841 6.89 -26.85 -32.22
CA MET A 841 7.83 -26.61 -33.31
C MET A 841 8.37 -27.93 -33.89
N LYS A 842 8.80 -27.89 -35.15
CA LYS A 842 9.35 -29.03 -35.87
C LYS A 842 10.80 -29.28 -35.45
N PHE A 843 10.96 -30.11 -34.42
CA PHE A 843 12.26 -30.57 -33.94
C PHE A 843 12.92 -31.54 -34.93
N GLN A 844 14.22 -31.37 -35.09
CA GLN A 844 15.11 -32.22 -35.89
C GLN A 844 16.41 -32.49 -35.10
N PRO A 845 17.13 -33.58 -35.38
CA PRO A 845 18.43 -33.83 -34.75
C PRO A 845 19.40 -32.66 -34.93
N ILE A 846 20.16 -32.32 -33.88
CA ILE A 846 21.17 -31.26 -33.95
C ILE A 846 22.34 -31.75 -34.82
N GLY A 847 22.52 -31.14 -35.99
CA GLY A 847 23.65 -31.39 -36.89
C GLY A 847 24.82 -30.41 -36.70
N SER A 848 24.52 -29.12 -36.55
CA SER A 848 25.48 -28.04 -36.35
C SER A 848 24.89 -26.98 -35.41
N LEU A 849 25.74 -26.29 -34.64
CA LEU A 849 25.34 -25.13 -33.82
C LEU A 849 25.41 -23.81 -34.59
N LYS A 850 25.98 -23.86 -35.78
CA LYS A 850 26.08 -22.75 -36.71
C LYS A 850 25.41 -23.07 -38.03
N ASP A 851 24.75 -22.08 -38.63
CA ASP A 851 24.19 -22.21 -39.97
C ASP A 851 25.27 -22.21 -41.06
N GLU A 852 24.86 -22.30 -42.32
CA GLU A 852 25.75 -22.28 -43.49
C GLU A 852 26.58 -20.99 -43.61
N LEU A 853 26.14 -19.91 -42.94
CA LEU A 853 26.80 -18.62 -42.90
C LEU A 853 27.70 -18.46 -41.66
N GLY A 854 27.85 -19.51 -40.84
CA GLY A 854 28.70 -19.53 -39.65
C GLY A 854 28.08 -18.83 -38.43
N GLN A 855 26.78 -18.53 -38.46
CA GLN A 855 26.03 -17.81 -37.42
C GLN A 855 25.46 -18.78 -36.40
N ARG A 856 25.40 -18.39 -35.11
CA ARG A 856 24.65 -19.15 -34.10
C ARG A 856 23.18 -19.25 -34.53
N ILE A 857 22.55 -20.40 -34.31
CA ILE A 857 21.22 -20.67 -34.85
C ILE A 857 20.14 -20.28 -33.82
N PRO A 858 19.28 -19.28 -34.08
CA PRO A 858 18.14 -19.00 -33.22
C PRO A 858 17.09 -20.12 -33.34
N GLY A 859 16.53 -20.55 -32.22
CA GLY A 859 15.54 -21.62 -32.23
C GLY A 859 15.25 -22.25 -30.89
N CYS A 860 14.51 -23.35 -30.94
CA CYS A 860 14.09 -24.11 -29.78
C CYS A 860 14.91 -25.40 -29.67
N TYR A 861 15.54 -25.65 -28.52
CA TYR A 861 16.39 -26.82 -28.26
C TYR A 861 15.72 -27.72 -27.24
N ARG A 862 15.76 -29.04 -27.45
CA ARG A 862 15.16 -30.03 -26.53
C ARG A 862 16.15 -31.11 -26.08
N ALA A 863 16.06 -31.44 -24.79
CA ALA A 863 16.76 -32.56 -24.18
C ALA A 863 15.87 -33.30 -23.17
N THR A 864 16.32 -34.49 -22.81
CA THR A 864 15.80 -35.21 -21.64
C THR A 864 16.93 -35.55 -20.67
N PHE A 865 16.66 -35.50 -19.37
CA PHE A 865 17.61 -35.90 -18.33
C PHE A 865 16.92 -36.76 -17.26
N LYS A 866 17.69 -37.59 -16.55
CA LYS A 866 17.16 -38.53 -15.55
C LYS A 866 17.38 -38.04 -14.12
N VAL A 867 16.34 -38.14 -13.30
CA VAL A 867 16.35 -37.82 -11.86
C VAL A 867 15.95 -39.05 -11.05
N ASN A 868 16.84 -39.52 -10.17
CA ASN A 868 16.58 -40.71 -9.35
C ASN A 868 15.60 -40.43 -8.19
N LYS A 869 15.79 -39.29 -7.52
CA LYS A 869 14.95 -38.80 -6.43
C LYS A 869 14.76 -37.30 -6.63
N PRO A 870 13.56 -36.82 -6.99
CA PRO A 870 13.29 -35.40 -7.14
C PRO A 870 13.66 -34.62 -5.87
N SER A 871 14.40 -33.54 -6.08
CA SER A 871 14.78 -32.52 -5.12
C SER A 871 15.21 -31.30 -5.93
N ASP A 872 15.35 -30.16 -5.28
CA ASP A 872 15.78 -28.91 -5.92
C ASP A 872 17.11 -29.07 -6.68
N THR A 873 17.35 -28.27 -7.72
CA THR A 873 18.65 -28.19 -8.41
C THR A 873 18.77 -26.83 -9.11
N PHE A 874 19.96 -26.51 -9.61
CA PHE A 874 20.20 -25.30 -10.39
C PHE A 874 20.77 -25.68 -11.75
N LEU A 875 19.99 -25.51 -12.83
CA LEU A 875 20.47 -25.84 -14.17
C LEU A 875 21.39 -24.74 -14.70
N ASN A 876 22.59 -25.13 -15.13
CA ASN A 876 23.60 -24.21 -15.66
C ASN A 876 23.34 -23.87 -17.14
N PHE A 877 23.31 -22.57 -17.45
CA PHE A 877 23.12 -22.01 -18.79
C PHE A 877 24.25 -21.07 -19.25
N GLU A 878 25.42 -21.11 -18.60
CA GLU A 878 26.60 -20.26 -18.91
C GLU A 878 27.04 -20.31 -20.39
N THR A 879 26.80 -21.44 -21.07
CA THR A 879 27.18 -21.64 -22.48
C THR A 879 26.08 -21.27 -23.48
N TRP A 880 24.92 -20.83 -23.01
CA TRP A 880 23.77 -20.48 -23.84
C TRP A 880 23.82 -19.02 -24.29
N GLY A 881 22.91 -18.60 -25.15
CA GLY A 881 22.81 -17.24 -25.66
C GLY A 881 21.88 -16.37 -24.82
N LYS A 882 20.65 -16.19 -25.29
CA LYS A 882 19.62 -15.40 -24.60
C LYS A 882 18.26 -16.00 -24.90
N GLY A 883 17.42 -16.21 -23.89
CA GLY A 883 16.20 -16.98 -24.13
C GLY A 883 15.33 -17.27 -22.92
N LEU A 884 14.43 -18.24 -23.09
CA LEU A 884 13.46 -18.70 -22.10
C LEU A 884 13.53 -20.23 -21.96
N VAL A 885 13.48 -20.71 -20.72
CA VAL A 885 13.62 -22.15 -20.40
C VAL A 885 12.32 -22.72 -19.84
N TYR A 886 11.96 -23.91 -20.30
CA TYR A 886 10.90 -24.74 -19.72
C TYR A 886 11.43 -26.07 -19.23
N VAL A 887 10.94 -26.53 -18.07
CA VAL A 887 11.19 -27.87 -17.55
C VAL A 887 9.87 -28.54 -17.25
N ASN A 888 9.60 -29.69 -17.87
CA ASN A 888 8.36 -30.45 -17.73
C ASN A 888 7.06 -29.61 -17.96
N GLY A 889 7.13 -28.58 -18.80
CA GLY A 889 6.01 -27.66 -19.05
C GLY A 889 5.94 -26.43 -18.15
N HIS A 890 6.77 -26.35 -17.11
CA HIS A 890 6.85 -25.17 -16.25
C HIS A 890 7.84 -24.16 -16.83
N ALA A 891 7.51 -22.87 -16.84
CA ALA A 891 8.40 -21.79 -17.28
C ALA A 891 9.38 -21.42 -16.18
N MET A 892 10.67 -21.69 -16.37
CA MET A 892 11.71 -21.48 -15.35
C MET A 892 12.21 -20.04 -15.32
N GLY A 893 12.15 -19.35 -16.46
CA GLY A 893 12.54 -17.95 -16.59
C GLY A 893 13.60 -17.73 -17.65
N ARG A 894 14.06 -16.49 -17.75
CA ARG A 894 14.96 -16.01 -18.80
C ARG A 894 16.41 -16.35 -18.48
N ILE A 895 17.19 -16.60 -19.52
CA ILE A 895 18.65 -16.76 -19.48
C ILE A 895 19.30 -15.70 -20.35
N TRP A 896 20.51 -15.28 -19.98
CA TRP A 896 21.33 -14.41 -20.81
C TRP A 896 22.81 -14.58 -20.48
N GLU A 897 23.62 -14.86 -21.50
CA GLU A 897 25.06 -15.10 -21.40
C GLU A 897 25.85 -13.98 -20.70
N ILE A 898 25.27 -12.78 -20.57
CA ILE A 898 25.95 -11.65 -19.94
C ILE A 898 26.01 -11.71 -18.41
N GLY A 899 25.16 -12.50 -17.76
CA GLY A 899 25.09 -12.59 -16.30
C GLY A 899 24.40 -11.39 -15.62
N PRO A 900 24.46 -11.29 -14.28
CA PRO A 900 25.35 -12.05 -13.40
C PRO A 900 24.82 -13.46 -13.07
N GLN A 901 23.52 -13.69 -13.27
CA GLN A 901 22.89 -15.01 -13.12
C GLN A 901 23.25 -15.94 -14.30
N GLN A 902 23.82 -17.11 -14.00
CA GLN A 902 24.15 -18.16 -14.99
C GLN A 902 23.39 -19.47 -14.77
N THR A 903 22.69 -19.61 -13.64
CA THR A 903 21.86 -20.78 -13.35
C THR A 903 20.39 -20.42 -13.15
N LEU A 904 19.49 -21.31 -13.56
CA LEU A 904 18.08 -21.24 -13.18
C LEU A 904 17.75 -22.22 -12.06
N TYR A 905 17.05 -21.75 -11.04
CA TYR A 905 16.50 -22.60 -9.99
C TYR A 905 15.39 -23.51 -10.53
N ILE A 906 15.53 -24.82 -10.31
CA ILE A 906 14.55 -25.83 -10.67
C ILE A 906 14.00 -26.48 -9.38
N PRO A 907 12.75 -26.15 -8.98
CA PRO A 907 12.10 -26.77 -7.84
C PRO A 907 11.95 -28.28 -7.99
N GLY A 908 12.29 -29.04 -6.95
CA GLY A 908 12.15 -30.49 -6.93
C GLY A 908 10.70 -30.96 -7.08
N CYS A 909 9.73 -30.13 -6.70
CA CYS A 909 8.30 -30.40 -6.87
C CYS A 909 7.82 -30.33 -8.33
N TRP A 910 8.61 -29.75 -9.24
CA TRP A 910 8.36 -29.73 -10.68
C TRP A 910 9.19 -30.77 -11.44
N LEU A 911 10.08 -31.49 -10.74
CA LEU A 911 10.80 -32.64 -11.26
C LEU A 911 10.04 -33.94 -11.01
N LYS A 912 10.25 -34.90 -11.90
CA LYS A 912 9.68 -36.24 -11.84
C LYS A 912 10.79 -37.25 -11.60
N LYS A 913 10.48 -38.35 -10.91
CA LYS A 913 11.37 -39.51 -10.87
C LYS A 913 11.44 -40.12 -12.27
N GLY A 914 12.65 -40.41 -12.75
CA GLY A 914 12.88 -40.90 -14.10
C GLY A 914 13.20 -39.76 -15.05
N GLU A 915 12.62 -39.80 -16.25
CA GLU A 915 12.90 -38.85 -17.32
C GLU A 915 12.19 -37.51 -17.11
N ASN A 916 12.91 -36.42 -17.38
CA ASN A 916 12.43 -35.04 -17.34
C ASN A 916 12.81 -34.37 -18.65
N GLU A 917 11.93 -33.50 -19.16
CA GLU A 917 12.15 -32.73 -20.38
C GLU A 917 12.63 -31.33 -20.03
N VAL A 918 13.60 -30.83 -20.81
CA VAL A 918 13.95 -29.40 -20.84
C VAL A 918 13.86 -28.89 -22.27
N ILE A 919 13.24 -27.72 -22.42
CA ILE A 919 13.14 -26.98 -23.67
C ILE A 919 13.74 -25.60 -23.45
N VAL A 920 14.59 -25.16 -24.36
CA VAL A 920 15.21 -23.83 -24.33
C VAL A 920 14.93 -23.12 -25.65
N PHE A 921 14.16 -22.03 -25.61
CA PHE A 921 14.06 -21.12 -26.74
C PHE A 921 15.18 -20.09 -26.62
N ASP A 922 16.19 -20.18 -27.49
CA ASP A 922 17.36 -19.29 -27.51
C ASP A 922 17.30 -18.42 -28.77
N ILE A 923 17.16 -17.11 -28.59
CA ILE A 923 17.06 -16.16 -29.70
C ILE A 923 18.42 -15.87 -30.33
N ILE A 924 19.55 -16.12 -29.66
CA ILE A 924 20.90 -15.96 -30.23
C ILE A 924 21.39 -17.32 -30.77
N GLY A 925 20.94 -18.42 -30.16
CA GLY A 925 21.49 -19.77 -30.31
C GLY A 925 22.64 -19.99 -29.31
N PRO A 926 22.93 -21.20 -28.82
CA PRO A 926 23.97 -21.44 -27.80
C PRO A 926 25.39 -21.56 -28.37
N LYS A 927 26.43 -21.44 -27.51
CA LYS A 927 27.82 -21.80 -27.84
C LYS A 927 28.04 -23.31 -27.72
N GLU A 928 27.43 -23.93 -26.72
CA GLU A 928 27.38 -25.38 -26.51
C GLU A 928 25.96 -25.81 -26.11
N VAL A 929 25.51 -26.97 -26.59
CA VAL A 929 24.16 -27.49 -26.33
C VAL A 929 24.13 -28.48 -25.17
N LYS A 930 24.63 -28.04 -24.01
CA LYS A 930 24.69 -28.84 -22.78
C LYS A 930 24.13 -28.09 -21.59
N SER A 931 23.71 -28.84 -20.58
CA SER A 931 23.43 -28.29 -19.25
C SER A 931 23.74 -29.36 -18.20
N GLU A 932 23.77 -28.95 -16.94
CA GLU A 932 23.96 -29.81 -15.77
C GLU A 932 23.21 -29.21 -14.57
N GLY A 933 22.86 -30.04 -13.60
CA GLY A 933 22.25 -29.60 -12.35
C GLY A 933 23.31 -29.43 -11.27
N LEU A 934 23.43 -28.21 -10.74
CA LEU A 934 24.31 -27.84 -9.64
C LEU A 934 23.59 -27.90 -8.30
N SER A 935 24.36 -28.03 -7.23
CA SER A 935 23.86 -27.99 -5.86
C SER A 935 23.78 -26.56 -5.28
N GLU A 936 24.45 -25.61 -5.93
CA GLU A 936 24.49 -24.19 -5.56
C GLU A 936 24.25 -23.36 -6.83
N PRO A 937 23.63 -22.17 -6.72
CA PRO A 937 23.44 -21.29 -7.86
C PRO A 937 24.72 -20.56 -8.24
N LEU A 938 24.76 -20.06 -9.47
CA LEU A 938 25.76 -19.12 -9.96
C LEU A 938 25.04 -17.79 -10.22
N LEU A 939 25.11 -16.86 -9.26
CA LEU A 939 24.43 -15.56 -9.31
C LEU A 939 25.38 -14.38 -9.54
N ASP A 940 26.69 -14.59 -9.42
CA ASP A 940 27.73 -13.56 -9.41
C ASP A 940 28.75 -13.70 -10.57
N GLN A 941 28.30 -14.24 -11.71
CA GLN A 941 29.16 -14.52 -12.87
C GLN A 941 28.82 -13.63 -14.07
N LEU A 942 29.58 -12.56 -14.23
CA LEU A 942 29.55 -11.72 -15.43
C LEU A 942 30.50 -12.28 -16.49
N LEU A 943 29.98 -12.54 -17.69
CA LEU A 943 30.78 -13.01 -18.83
C LEU A 943 30.99 -11.92 -19.90
N VAL A 944 30.55 -10.70 -19.63
CA VAL A 944 30.80 -9.53 -20.50
C VAL A 944 32.20 -9.00 -20.23
N THR A 945 32.95 -8.72 -21.30
CA THR A 945 34.32 -8.19 -21.23
C THR A 945 34.40 -6.66 -21.26
N LYS A 946 33.28 -5.96 -21.06
CA LYS A 946 33.22 -4.49 -21.02
C LYS A 946 33.62 -4.02 -19.61
N PRO A 947 34.35 -2.90 -19.45
CA PRO A 947 34.55 -2.29 -18.15
C PRO A 947 33.21 -2.06 -17.44
N LEU A 948 33.14 -2.43 -16.16
CA LEU A 948 31.99 -2.13 -15.29
C LEU A 948 31.96 -0.67 -14.84
N THR A 949 33.03 0.06 -15.14
CA THR A 949 33.19 1.48 -14.90
C THR A 949 32.87 2.29 -16.15
N HIS A 950 32.49 3.54 -15.96
CA HIS A 950 32.24 4.55 -16.98
C HIS A 950 33.53 5.27 -17.41
N ARG A 951 34.69 4.69 -17.11
CA ARG A 951 36.01 5.21 -17.48
C ARG A 951 36.82 4.13 -18.17
N ASN A 952 37.34 4.44 -19.35
CA ASN A 952 38.27 3.58 -20.06
C ASN A 952 39.69 3.71 -19.49
N GLU A 953 40.50 2.67 -19.66
CA GLU A 953 41.91 2.71 -19.25
C GLU A 953 42.65 3.84 -19.99
N GLY A 954 43.27 4.75 -19.22
CA GLY A 954 44.02 5.90 -19.75
C GLY A 954 43.19 7.16 -20.02
N GLU A 955 41.87 7.11 -19.90
CA GLU A 955 40.97 8.27 -20.07
C GLU A 955 41.06 9.21 -18.86
N ASN A 956 41.28 10.52 -19.07
CA ASN A 956 41.43 11.49 -17.98
C ASN A 956 40.73 12.81 -18.33
N LEU A 957 39.61 13.09 -17.66
CA LEU A 957 38.88 14.34 -17.85
C LEU A 957 39.77 15.59 -17.70
N ASP A 958 39.80 16.46 -18.71
CA ASP A 958 40.52 17.74 -18.69
C ASP A 958 39.56 18.92 -18.52
N LEU A 959 39.60 19.53 -17.32
CA LEU A 959 38.83 20.73 -16.97
C LEU A 959 39.67 22.02 -16.99
N SER A 960 40.95 21.98 -17.38
CA SER A 960 41.89 23.11 -17.24
C SER A 960 41.48 24.37 -18.04
N GLY A 961 40.75 24.19 -19.14
CA GLY A 961 40.20 25.26 -19.97
C GLY A 961 38.73 25.62 -19.68
N GLU A 962 38.08 24.91 -18.75
CA GLU A 962 36.64 25.04 -18.50
C GLU A 962 36.36 25.99 -17.34
N GLN A 963 35.24 26.74 -17.41
CA GLN A 963 34.81 27.64 -16.34
C GLN A 963 33.57 27.05 -15.63
N PRO A 964 33.57 26.94 -14.29
CA PRO A 964 32.42 26.42 -13.58
C PRO A 964 31.25 27.42 -13.64
N VAL A 965 30.05 26.91 -13.86
CA VAL A 965 28.80 27.69 -13.79
C VAL A 965 28.33 27.89 -12.35
N LEU A 966 28.82 27.05 -11.44
CA LEU A 966 28.57 27.12 -10.01
C LEU A 966 29.78 26.57 -9.25
N SER A 967 30.17 27.26 -8.18
CA SER A 967 31.11 26.77 -7.16
C SER A 967 30.47 26.99 -5.80
N GLY A 968 30.49 25.99 -4.92
CA GLY A 968 29.84 26.13 -3.63
C GLY A 968 30.08 24.96 -2.69
N SER A 969 29.31 24.93 -1.60
CA SER A 969 29.37 23.86 -0.62
C SER A 969 27.97 23.32 -0.30
N PHE A 970 27.84 22.00 -0.17
CA PHE A 970 26.68 21.35 0.41
C PHE A 970 26.74 21.40 1.95
N ASN A 971 25.57 21.33 2.59
CA ASN A 971 25.43 21.26 4.04
C ASN A 971 25.73 19.82 4.52
N PRO A 972 26.21 19.64 5.76
CA PRO A 972 26.32 18.30 6.36
C PRO A 972 24.94 17.68 6.63
N GLY A 973 24.88 16.35 6.70
CA GLY A 973 23.67 15.57 7.01
C GLY A 973 22.92 15.04 5.77
N ASN A 974 21.95 14.13 6.00
CA ASN A 974 21.15 13.53 4.92
C ASN A 974 20.04 14.48 4.42
N GLY A 975 19.43 14.11 3.28
CA GLY A 975 18.27 14.77 2.70
C GLY A 975 18.61 15.68 1.51
N TRP A 976 17.58 16.01 0.73
CA TRP A 976 17.73 16.79 -0.51
C TRP A 976 18.27 18.21 -0.26
N GLN A 977 19.24 18.61 -1.08
CA GLN A 977 19.86 19.93 -1.04
C GLN A 977 19.84 20.58 -2.41
N GLU A 978 19.37 21.82 -2.50
CA GLU A 978 19.35 22.58 -3.74
C GLU A 978 20.43 23.66 -3.76
N ARG A 979 21.06 23.86 -4.92
CA ARG A 979 21.96 24.99 -5.20
C ARG A 979 21.61 25.57 -6.57
N LYS A 980 21.29 26.86 -6.60
CA LYS A 980 20.93 27.58 -7.84
C LYS A 980 22.17 28.13 -8.53
N PHE A 981 22.14 28.19 -9.85
CA PHE A 981 23.13 28.89 -10.65
C PHE A 981 22.87 30.39 -10.58
N ASP A 982 23.92 31.20 -10.71
CA ASP A 982 23.80 32.66 -10.68
C ASP A 982 22.96 33.21 -11.84
N GLN A 983 22.94 32.47 -12.95
CA GLN A 983 22.12 32.75 -14.14
C GLN A 983 21.80 31.43 -14.87
N PRO A 984 20.70 31.37 -15.64
CA PRO A 984 20.40 30.21 -16.48
C PRO A 984 21.52 29.93 -17.49
N VAL A 985 21.91 28.65 -17.64
CA VAL A 985 22.94 28.22 -18.59
C VAL A 985 22.39 27.14 -19.51
N THR A 986 22.70 27.21 -20.81
CA THR A 986 22.24 26.24 -21.79
C THR A 986 23.37 25.29 -22.21
N GLY A 987 23.12 23.98 -22.13
CA GLY A 987 24.08 22.95 -22.52
C GLY A 987 23.48 21.55 -22.57
N ARG A 988 24.29 20.56 -22.93
CA ARG A 988 23.92 19.14 -23.05
C ARG A 988 24.73 18.24 -22.12
N TYR A 989 25.98 18.60 -21.83
CA TYR A 989 26.87 17.83 -20.97
C TYR A 989 27.09 18.57 -19.66
N VAL A 990 26.96 17.87 -18.55
CA VAL A 990 27.13 18.43 -17.20
C VAL A 990 28.18 17.64 -16.45
N CYS A 991 29.16 18.34 -15.88
CA CYS A 991 30.15 17.75 -14.99
C CYS A 991 29.95 18.27 -13.57
N LEU A 992 29.85 17.36 -12.59
CA LEU A 992 29.96 17.69 -11.18
C LEU A 992 31.35 17.26 -10.70
N GLU A 993 32.17 18.22 -10.29
CA GLU A 993 33.49 18.01 -9.70
C GLU A 993 33.38 18.21 -8.19
N ALA A 994 33.46 17.14 -7.43
CA ALA A 994 33.57 17.17 -5.98
C ALA A 994 35.02 17.50 -5.59
N LEU A 995 35.21 18.38 -4.61
CA LEU A 995 36.52 18.88 -4.17
C LEU A 995 36.90 18.44 -2.75
N SER A 996 35.91 18.09 -1.91
CA SER A 996 36.13 17.60 -0.55
C SER A 996 34.89 16.88 -0.01
N ALA A 997 35.08 16.04 1.02
CA ALA A 997 34.01 15.40 1.78
C ALA A 997 33.73 16.10 3.12
N GLN A 998 32.52 15.94 3.65
CA GLN A 998 32.12 16.48 4.98
C GLN A 998 32.92 15.85 6.12
N ASP A 999 33.31 14.59 6.01
CA ASP A 999 34.10 13.86 7.02
C ASP A 999 35.62 14.00 6.83
N GLY A 1000 36.05 14.78 5.82
CA GLY A 1000 37.45 15.05 5.51
C GLY A 1000 38.24 13.86 4.93
N LYS A 1001 37.56 12.78 4.53
CA LYS A 1001 38.18 11.61 3.91
C LYS A 1001 38.14 11.69 2.38
N ASP A 1002 38.92 10.82 1.74
CA ASP A 1002 39.03 10.68 0.29
C ASP A 1002 37.97 9.71 -0.26
N LEU A 1003 36.70 10.08 -0.08
CA LEU A 1003 35.53 9.35 -0.57
C LEU A 1003 34.46 10.34 -1.03
N ALA A 1004 33.89 10.16 -2.21
CA ALA A 1004 32.74 10.91 -2.69
C ALA A 1004 31.57 9.97 -2.97
N CYS A 1005 30.38 10.35 -2.50
CA CYS A 1005 29.15 9.60 -2.71
C CYS A 1005 27.98 10.51 -3.10
N ILE A 1006 27.16 10.02 -4.03
CA ILE A 1006 25.92 10.67 -4.47
C ILE A 1006 24.84 9.60 -4.60
N ALA A 1007 23.77 9.71 -3.82
CA ALA A 1007 22.61 8.86 -3.98
C ALA A 1007 21.82 9.28 -5.21
N GLU A 1008 21.38 10.54 -5.25
CA GLU A 1008 20.60 11.05 -6.37
C GLU A 1008 20.99 12.48 -6.73
N MET A 1009 20.85 12.83 -8.01
CA MET A 1009 21.03 14.18 -8.52
C MET A 1009 19.92 14.55 -9.50
N TYR A 1010 19.49 15.82 -9.45
CA TYR A 1010 18.66 16.45 -10.48
C TYR A 1010 19.28 17.75 -10.95
N LEU A 1011 18.95 18.11 -12.18
CA LEU A 1011 19.15 19.45 -12.71
C LEU A 1011 17.78 20.11 -12.87
N LEU A 1012 17.73 21.42 -12.63
CA LEU A 1012 16.51 22.20 -12.68
C LEU A 1012 16.42 23.00 -13.97
N ASP A 1013 15.23 23.07 -14.57
CA ASP A 1013 14.96 23.87 -15.76
C ASP A 1013 14.67 25.35 -15.44
N GLU A 1014 14.28 26.14 -16.44
CA GLU A 1014 13.93 27.56 -16.29
C GLU A 1014 12.74 27.84 -15.35
N ASN A 1015 11.88 26.85 -15.09
CA ASN A 1015 10.75 26.95 -14.16
C ASN A 1015 11.13 26.50 -12.74
N GLY A 1016 12.37 26.00 -12.56
CA GLY A 1016 12.80 25.37 -11.32
C GLY A 1016 12.29 23.94 -11.15
N GLU A 1017 11.82 23.31 -12.23
CA GLU A 1017 11.33 21.94 -12.22
C GLU A 1017 12.46 20.94 -12.50
N ARG A 1018 12.36 19.75 -11.91
CA ARG A 1018 13.32 18.66 -12.13
C ARG A 1018 13.27 18.19 -13.58
N LEU A 1019 14.39 18.22 -14.28
CA LEU A 1019 14.49 17.62 -15.61
C LEU A 1019 14.28 16.11 -15.56
N SER A 1020 13.62 15.58 -16.59
CA SER A 1020 13.57 14.14 -16.82
C SER A 1020 14.99 13.60 -17.04
N ARG A 1021 15.28 12.50 -16.35
CA ARG A 1021 16.58 11.80 -16.41
C ARG A 1021 16.54 10.56 -17.29
N GLU A 1022 15.39 10.25 -17.89
CA GLU A 1022 15.24 9.16 -18.86
C GLU A 1022 16.25 9.20 -20.01
N PRO A 1023 16.62 10.36 -20.58
CA PRO A 1023 17.63 10.40 -21.63
C PRO A 1023 19.08 10.50 -21.11
N TRP A 1024 19.30 10.44 -19.78
CA TRP A 1024 20.63 10.66 -19.22
C TRP A 1024 21.54 9.45 -19.38
N ILE A 1025 22.81 9.71 -19.66
CA ILE A 1025 23.86 8.70 -19.74
C ILE A 1025 25.08 9.22 -18.98
N VAL A 1026 25.71 8.37 -18.18
CA VAL A 1026 27.04 8.66 -17.62
C VAL A 1026 28.08 8.47 -18.72
N ASN A 1027 28.73 9.56 -19.09
CA ASN A 1027 29.83 9.52 -20.05
C ASN A 1027 31.18 9.25 -19.38
N TYR A 1028 31.34 9.66 -18.12
CA TYR A 1028 32.58 9.51 -17.38
C TYR A 1028 32.35 9.56 -15.87
N ALA A 1029 33.08 8.74 -15.13
CA ALA A 1029 33.28 8.87 -13.69
C ALA A 1029 34.75 8.57 -13.37
N ASP A 1030 35.43 9.43 -12.61
CA ASP A 1030 36.88 9.27 -12.40
C ASP A 1030 37.25 7.98 -11.64
N SER A 1031 36.37 7.55 -10.73
CA SER A 1031 36.51 6.39 -9.86
C SER A 1031 35.14 5.84 -9.45
N GLU A 1032 35.02 4.50 -9.41
CA GLU A 1032 33.79 3.79 -9.04
C GLU A 1032 34.11 2.50 -8.27
N ASP A 1033 33.46 2.28 -7.13
CA ASP A 1033 33.56 1.04 -6.34
C ASP A 1033 32.61 -0.03 -6.91
N VAL A 1034 33.10 -0.74 -7.93
CA VAL A 1034 32.36 -1.81 -8.64
C VAL A 1034 32.98 -3.20 -8.47
N SER A 1035 34.00 -3.36 -7.63
CA SER A 1035 34.70 -4.66 -7.47
C SER A 1035 33.99 -5.61 -6.49
N HIS A 1036 33.23 -5.06 -5.55
CA HIS A 1036 32.59 -5.83 -4.46
C HIS A 1036 31.13 -5.44 -4.21
N VAL A 1037 30.75 -4.22 -4.55
CA VAL A 1037 29.38 -3.68 -4.50
C VAL A 1037 29.09 -2.98 -5.83
N ASN A 1038 27.83 -2.65 -6.09
CA ASN A 1038 27.43 -2.00 -7.34
C ASN A 1038 27.23 -0.49 -7.14
N CYS A 1039 28.31 0.25 -6.91
CA CYS A 1039 28.28 1.70 -6.67
C CYS A 1039 28.72 2.51 -7.90
N SER A 1040 28.32 2.07 -9.09
CA SER A 1040 28.58 2.75 -10.36
C SER A 1040 27.87 4.11 -10.46
N ALA A 1041 28.33 4.98 -11.36
CA ALA A 1041 27.86 6.34 -11.48
C ALA A 1041 26.43 6.49 -12.03
N ASP A 1042 25.88 5.46 -12.69
CA ASP A 1042 24.49 5.46 -13.16
C ASP A 1042 23.47 5.45 -12.00
N LYS A 1043 23.90 5.07 -10.79
CA LYS A 1043 23.08 5.13 -9.58
C LYS A 1043 22.65 6.55 -9.20
N ILE A 1044 23.37 7.58 -9.67
CA ILE A 1044 23.07 9.00 -9.39
C ILE A 1044 21.69 9.43 -9.89
N PHE A 1045 21.10 8.69 -10.82
CA PHE A 1045 19.81 9.03 -11.38
C PHE A 1045 18.87 7.83 -11.57
N ASP A 1046 19.07 6.74 -10.84
CA ASP A 1046 18.28 5.52 -10.97
C ASP A 1046 16.91 5.58 -10.26
N LEU A 1047 16.57 6.73 -9.66
CA LEU A 1047 15.35 6.97 -8.88
C LEU A 1047 15.30 6.11 -7.59
N GLN A 1048 16.43 5.71 -7.02
CA GLN A 1048 16.48 4.93 -5.78
C GLN A 1048 17.30 5.67 -4.72
N GLU A 1049 16.65 6.25 -3.70
CA GLU A 1049 17.36 6.99 -2.64
C GLU A 1049 18.27 6.09 -1.77
N SER A 1050 18.19 4.76 -1.92
CA SER A 1050 19.00 3.76 -1.21
C SER A 1050 20.18 3.19 -2.01
N THR A 1051 20.31 3.50 -3.30
CA THR A 1051 21.53 3.23 -4.08
C THR A 1051 22.36 4.50 -4.15
N TYR A 1052 23.64 4.38 -4.50
CA TYR A 1052 24.52 5.54 -4.64
C TYR A 1052 25.75 5.20 -5.48
N TRP A 1053 26.24 6.22 -6.20
CA TRP A 1053 27.61 6.22 -6.71
C TRP A 1053 28.59 6.38 -5.55
N SER A 1054 29.69 5.66 -5.60
CA SER A 1054 30.81 5.80 -4.67
C SER A 1054 32.13 5.69 -5.42
N THR A 1055 33.07 6.57 -5.11
CA THR A 1055 34.47 6.37 -5.51
C THR A 1055 35.11 5.22 -4.73
N THR A 1056 36.20 4.67 -5.26
CA THR A 1056 37.05 3.73 -4.51
C THR A 1056 37.68 4.43 -3.31
N LYS A 1057 37.71 3.75 -2.17
CA LYS A 1057 38.34 4.29 -0.95
C LYS A 1057 39.78 4.73 -1.20
N ASP A 1058 40.20 5.77 -0.50
CA ASP A 1058 41.57 6.30 -0.49
C ASP A 1058 42.05 6.85 -1.85
N THR A 1059 41.12 7.23 -2.73
CA THR A 1059 41.44 7.94 -3.99
C THR A 1059 41.32 9.44 -3.73
N PRO A 1060 42.40 10.23 -3.83
CA PRO A 1060 42.37 11.63 -3.42
C PRO A 1060 41.47 12.47 -4.34
N TYR A 1061 40.79 13.44 -3.74
CA TYR A 1061 40.07 14.49 -4.47
C TYR A 1061 40.98 15.27 -5.45
N PRO A 1062 40.44 15.82 -6.56
CA PRO A 1062 39.02 15.93 -6.90
C PRO A 1062 38.42 14.67 -7.56
N HIS A 1063 37.11 14.51 -7.42
CA HIS A 1063 36.33 13.46 -8.09
C HIS A 1063 35.32 14.08 -9.06
N SER A 1064 35.07 13.46 -10.20
CA SER A 1064 34.24 14.03 -11.27
C SER A 1064 33.34 13.00 -11.91
N VAL A 1065 32.08 13.38 -12.13
CA VAL A 1065 31.11 12.64 -12.94
C VAL A 1065 30.59 13.53 -14.06
N VAL A 1066 30.53 13.00 -15.28
CA VAL A 1066 30.03 13.68 -16.48
C VAL A 1066 28.78 12.96 -17.00
N ILE A 1067 27.70 13.72 -17.15
CA ILE A 1067 26.41 13.22 -17.64
C ILE A 1067 26.07 13.91 -18.97
N ASP A 1068 25.70 13.12 -19.98
CA ASP A 1068 25.01 13.58 -21.19
C ASP A 1068 23.50 13.61 -20.91
N LEU A 1069 22.86 14.77 -21.07
CA LEU A 1069 21.41 14.95 -20.87
C LEU A 1069 20.56 14.44 -22.06
N GLY A 1070 21.21 13.89 -23.09
CA GLY A 1070 20.63 13.39 -24.34
C GLY A 1070 20.15 14.49 -25.31
N SER A 1071 19.96 15.71 -24.80
CA SER A 1071 19.52 16.88 -25.57
C SER A 1071 20.01 18.17 -24.91
N THR A 1072 20.10 19.25 -25.68
CA THR A 1072 20.41 20.58 -25.13
C THR A 1072 19.26 21.07 -24.25
N ARG A 1073 19.57 21.52 -23.04
CA ARG A 1073 18.64 22.02 -22.02
C ARG A 1073 19.14 23.33 -21.43
N THR A 1074 18.21 24.17 -21.00
CA THR A 1074 18.50 25.35 -20.18
C THR A 1074 18.35 24.97 -18.71
N LEU A 1075 19.38 25.25 -17.92
CA LEU A 1075 19.55 24.79 -16.55
C LEU A 1075 19.66 25.97 -15.60
N THR A 1076 19.04 25.89 -14.43
CA THR A 1076 19.05 26.96 -13.41
C THR A 1076 19.59 26.52 -12.05
N GLY A 1077 19.83 25.22 -11.85
CA GLY A 1077 20.35 24.71 -10.59
C GLY A 1077 20.55 23.22 -10.58
N ILE A 1078 21.07 22.74 -9.45
CA ILE A 1078 21.34 21.34 -9.14
C ILE A 1078 20.66 20.99 -7.81
N GLN A 1079 20.07 19.80 -7.74
CA GLN A 1079 19.66 19.18 -6.48
C GLN A 1079 20.52 17.94 -6.24
N TYR A 1080 21.03 17.81 -5.02
CA TYR A 1080 21.91 16.75 -4.55
C TYR A 1080 21.25 16.01 -3.39
N LEU A 1081 21.27 14.69 -3.45
CA LEU A 1081 20.94 13.82 -2.34
C LEU A 1081 22.20 13.01 -1.96
N PRO A 1082 22.76 13.22 -0.77
CA PRO A 1082 23.78 12.31 -0.25
C PRO A 1082 23.16 10.96 0.13
N ARG A 1083 23.99 9.94 0.29
CA ARG A 1083 23.59 8.60 0.78
C ARG A 1083 22.81 8.67 2.11
N MET A 1084 21.89 7.72 2.32
CA MET A 1084 20.86 7.79 3.39
C MET A 1084 21.34 7.35 4.78
N GLU A 1085 22.58 6.89 4.91
CA GLU A 1085 23.16 6.41 6.16
C GLU A 1085 23.48 7.53 7.15
N SER A 1086 23.37 7.26 8.45
CA SER A 1086 23.36 8.26 9.52
C SER A 1086 24.56 9.21 9.58
N GLU A 1087 25.75 8.76 9.16
CA GLU A 1087 26.98 9.55 9.17
C GLU A 1087 27.34 10.13 7.79
N VAL A 1088 26.53 9.83 6.77
CA VAL A 1088 26.71 10.31 5.40
C VAL A 1088 28.15 10.12 4.88
N PRO A 1089 28.75 8.91 4.99
CA PRO A 1089 30.15 8.73 4.61
C PRO A 1089 30.39 9.08 3.14
N GLY A 1090 31.41 9.91 2.88
CA GLY A 1090 31.67 10.43 1.54
C GLY A 1090 30.66 11.48 1.04
N GLY A 1091 29.80 12.02 1.93
CA GLY A 1091 28.95 13.15 1.60
C GLY A 1091 29.78 14.34 1.12
N ILE A 1092 29.47 14.84 -0.08
CA ILE A 1092 30.23 15.90 -0.72
C ILE A 1092 30.06 17.19 0.08
N LYS A 1093 31.17 17.92 0.29
CA LYS A 1093 31.17 19.25 0.89
C LYS A 1093 31.38 20.30 -0.19
N ASP A 1094 32.62 20.54 -0.62
CA ASP A 1094 32.94 21.57 -1.60
C ASP A 1094 32.86 20.99 -3.02
N PHE A 1095 32.27 21.72 -3.98
CA PHE A 1095 32.06 21.24 -5.34
C PHE A 1095 32.07 22.35 -6.40
N LYS A 1096 32.18 21.96 -7.66
CA LYS A 1096 31.97 22.78 -8.84
C LYS A 1096 31.06 22.07 -9.84
N VAL A 1097 30.29 22.85 -10.61
CA VAL A 1097 29.47 22.36 -11.73
C VAL A 1097 29.92 23.04 -13.01
N TYR A 1098 30.07 22.27 -14.09
CA TYR A 1098 30.39 22.74 -15.43
C TYR A 1098 29.31 22.29 -16.41
N VAL A 1099 28.96 23.15 -17.38
CA VAL A 1099 27.92 22.86 -18.38
C VAL A 1099 28.44 23.20 -19.77
N LYS A 1100 28.37 22.25 -20.71
CA LYS A 1100 28.84 22.42 -22.10
C LYS A 1100 27.80 21.99 -23.12
N SER A 1101 27.82 22.63 -24.29
CA SER A 1101 27.02 22.20 -25.45
C SER A 1101 27.68 21.07 -26.25
N LYS A 1102 29.00 20.90 -26.11
CA LYS A 1102 29.80 19.81 -26.72
C LYS A 1102 30.38 18.93 -25.63
N ALA A 1103 30.79 17.71 -25.99
CA ALA A 1103 31.44 16.79 -25.06
C ALA A 1103 32.67 17.44 -24.38
N PHE A 1104 33.00 16.94 -23.19
CA PHE A 1104 34.23 17.30 -22.50
C PHE A 1104 35.44 16.64 -23.19
N ASN A 1105 36.63 17.15 -22.88
CA ASN A 1105 37.90 16.58 -23.36
C ASN A 1105 38.42 15.58 -22.31
N TYR A 1106 39.10 14.53 -22.77
CA TYR A 1106 39.60 13.42 -21.95
C TYR A 1106 41.03 13.01 -22.33
#